data_AF-A0A835K4K7-F1
#
_entry.id   AF-A0A835K4K7-F1
#
_cell.length_a   1.000
_cell.length_b   1.000
_cell.length_c   1.000
_cell.angle_alpha   90.00
_cell.angle_beta   90.00
_cell.angle_gamma   90.00
#
_symmetry.space_group_name_H-M   'P 1'
#
loop_
_entity.id
_entity.type
_entity.pdbx_description
1 polymer ?
#
loop_
_entity_poly.entity_id
_entity_poly.type
_entity_poly.pdbx_seq_one_letter_code
_entity_poly.pdbx_strand_id
1 'polypeptide(L)'
;MECNKGFSSNYMLLKPEELTFFDLINILFYTDIGKRKFVDSTEMEEESLERRWFIFISIIVQKLLQFFSKPISFVGSLVEMWLNLLSINRGCCRLLLNIFRGKVVIPDKTSAAFVSVTGNYDLRTELDRNIKHGDARYHAALSIMASKASYENHAYLESIVQDHWEMELLGSYDFWNDYQDQATTQAFLLRDKTDDHDTIVLAFRGTEPFDAYAWCSDFDLSWYELPGLGRIHGGFMKALGLQKSHGWPKEIEQDNSHPEPLAYYAIREMLKDILSKNDQGKYIVTGHSLGGALAILFPAVLAFHDEKLLLDRLQEVYTFGQPRVGDENFGKYMENMLKHNKISYYRFVYGSDIVPRLPYDDKALMFKHFGTCLYFNRDYEGKVVPEEPDKNYFSLRGAIPMMINAFLELIRSFTISYTKGRDYREGWFLRWVRVTGLAFPGVPPHLIQDYVNSTRLGPENIHAPKHIKYIMSMTSINFPGNYLVLRPQEVSYLNVFRMLWNDEMEKKAFVNFPDGKEENLRRRWLTFLSLLSQKFLQSIAMPMASFGSRFEMWLNLVSCNRNIFVLFINYLRGRVERPVKESETFLSFTGHLDKRVDLDKNIKHGDSRYYSALSVMAAKLAYENEAFVKNVVRNHWKMELIGYYNFWNDFQQKLTTQGFMLHDKNADMIIVAFRGTEAFDVDAWSTDFDISWYEFPGTGKIHCGFMKALGLLMREGWPEKYNQADGRPIAYYTIREKLKELLEQNETTKFILTGHSMGGAIASLFPAILAMHQETGLLNRLEGVYTFGQPRVGDEEFKRFMESLMQNHGFKYLRFVYCNDVVTRMPIDDSTFLFKHFGTCVYHNSCYNGKIVAEEPHKNYISVFAAIPRFLNALWELVRSFILPCRKGLDYKESWLLILVRWYGLILPGLSAHTPQDYVNITRLGPETIFHRLQDPESGTL
;
A
#
# COMPACT_ATOMS: atom_id res chain seq x y z
N MET A 1 23.16 37.88 18.51
CA MET A 1 22.42 39.12 18.82
C MET A 1 20.94 38.81 18.92
N GLU A 2 20.11 39.74 19.42
CA GLU A 2 18.65 39.60 19.28
C GLU A 2 18.21 39.81 17.81
N CYS A 3 17.05 39.26 17.45
CA CYS A 3 16.52 39.34 16.09
C CYS A 3 15.88 40.71 15.85
N ASN A 4 16.43 41.50 14.93
CA ASN A 4 15.84 42.78 14.52
C ASN A 4 14.78 42.50 13.45
N LYS A 5 13.51 42.83 13.75
CA LYS A 5 12.35 42.46 12.93
C LYS A 5 11.75 43.65 12.16
N GLY A 6 12.41 44.82 12.20
CA GLY A 6 11.91 46.06 11.57
C GLY A 6 11.78 46.03 10.04
N PHE A 7 12.22 44.93 9.39
CA PHE A 7 12.05 44.70 7.95
C PHE A 7 10.71 44.05 7.57
N SER A 8 9.92 43.59 8.55
CA SER A 8 8.71 42.78 8.33
C SER A 8 7.47 43.47 8.93
N SER A 9 6.35 43.51 8.21
CA SER A 9 5.12 44.17 8.68
C SER A 9 4.40 43.36 9.76
N ASN A 10 4.43 42.04 9.62
CA ASN A 10 3.91 41.05 10.57
C ASN A 10 4.81 39.82 10.54
N TYR A 11 4.86 39.05 11.62
CA TYR A 11 5.61 37.79 11.66
C TYR A 11 5.02 36.83 12.69
N MET A 12 5.35 35.55 12.55
CA MET A 12 5.17 34.53 13.59
C MET A 12 6.38 33.61 13.52
N LEU A 13 7.18 33.57 14.59
CA LEU A 13 8.41 32.79 14.67
C LEU A 13 8.29 31.76 15.79
N LEU A 14 8.56 30.49 15.46
CA LEU A 14 8.63 29.41 16.42
C LEU A 14 10.08 29.25 16.89
N LYS A 15 10.27 29.10 18.20
CA LYS A 15 11.56 28.87 18.85
C LYS A 15 11.51 27.58 19.67
N PRO A 16 11.73 26.40 19.07
CA PRO A 16 11.69 25.13 19.78
C PRO A 16 12.59 25.12 21.03
N GLU A 17 13.70 25.83 21.01
CA GLU A 17 14.73 25.88 22.06
C GLU A 17 14.14 26.36 23.40
N GLU A 18 13.24 27.35 23.37
CA GLU A 18 12.63 27.97 24.56
C GLU A 18 11.43 27.20 25.14
N LEU A 19 10.97 26.13 24.48
CA LEU A 19 9.72 25.42 24.81
C LEU A 19 9.88 24.33 25.89
N THR A 20 9.11 24.44 26.98
CA THR A 20 8.97 23.37 27.99
C THR A 20 7.91 22.32 27.62
N PHE A 21 7.94 21.16 28.27
CA PHE A 21 6.95 20.09 28.07
C PHE A 21 5.51 20.53 28.39
N PHE A 22 5.32 21.39 29.40
CA PHE A 22 3.99 21.90 29.76
C PHE A 22 3.50 22.96 28.78
N ASP A 23 4.38 23.84 28.30
CA ASP A 23 4.06 24.83 27.27
C ASP A 23 3.58 24.17 25.97
N LEU A 24 4.21 23.06 25.60
CA LEU A 24 3.82 22.24 24.45
C LEU A 24 2.39 21.69 24.58
N ILE A 25 2.01 21.13 25.74
CA ILE A 25 0.64 20.63 25.96
C ILE A 25 -0.35 21.80 25.98
N ASN A 26 0.02 22.92 26.60
CA ASN A 26 -0.84 24.10 26.75
C ASN A 26 -1.29 24.71 25.42
N ILE A 27 -0.48 24.63 24.34
CA ILE A 27 -0.86 25.20 23.04
C ILE A 27 -2.17 24.62 22.47
N LEU A 28 -2.51 23.39 22.83
CA LEU A 28 -3.75 22.74 22.36
C LEU A 28 -5.00 23.28 23.08
N PHE A 29 -4.84 23.81 24.30
CA PHE A 29 -5.96 24.21 25.17
C PHE A 29 -6.17 25.73 25.24
N TYR A 30 -5.11 26.52 25.08
CA TYR A 30 -5.17 27.98 25.13
C TYR A 30 -4.99 28.59 23.74
N THR A 31 -5.70 29.69 23.48
CA THR A 31 -5.64 30.46 22.23
C THR A 31 -4.53 31.52 22.24
N ASP A 32 -4.03 31.93 23.41
CA ASP A 32 -3.09 33.05 23.55
C ASP A 32 -1.63 32.69 23.27
N ILE A 33 -1.38 32.17 22.07
CA ILE A 33 -0.08 31.65 21.64
C ILE A 33 1.02 32.72 21.70
N GLY A 34 0.71 33.99 21.39
CA GLY A 34 1.68 35.10 21.42
C GLY A 34 2.14 35.51 22.83
N LYS A 35 1.58 34.94 23.90
CA LYS A 35 2.07 35.12 25.29
C LYS A 35 3.04 34.02 25.73
N ARG A 36 3.36 33.06 24.86
CA ARG A 36 4.22 31.90 25.16
C ARG A 36 5.64 32.16 24.64
N LYS A 37 6.67 31.98 25.47
CA LYS A 37 8.07 32.33 25.13
C LYS A 37 8.57 31.76 23.80
N PHE A 38 8.13 30.55 23.47
CA PHE A 38 8.51 29.83 22.25
C PHE A 38 7.78 30.30 20.98
N VAL A 39 6.85 31.26 21.08
CA VAL A 39 6.14 31.88 19.95
C VAL A 39 6.40 33.38 20.01
N ASP A 40 7.05 33.90 18.98
CA ASP A 40 7.44 35.30 18.87
C ASP A 40 6.72 35.90 17.66
N SER A 41 5.63 36.64 17.89
CA SER A 41 4.57 36.89 16.91
C SER A 41 3.93 38.27 17.04
N THR A 42 3.51 38.88 15.93
CA THR A 42 2.63 40.06 15.94
C THR A 42 1.15 39.69 16.13
N GLU A 43 0.76 38.46 15.76
CA GLU A 43 -0.54 37.87 16.08
C GLU A 43 -0.53 37.36 17.53
N MET A 44 -1.30 37.98 18.43
CA MET A 44 -1.29 37.62 19.87
C MET A 44 -2.10 36.37 20.21
N GLU A 45 -3.16 36.09 19.47
CA GLU A 45 -4.09 34.98 19.73
C GLU A 45 -4.37 34.19 18.44
N GLU A 46 -4.55 32.89 18.58
CA GLU A 46 -4.94 31.96 17.54
C GLU A 46 -6.13 31.12 18.00
N GLU A 47 -7.30 31.35 17.41
CA GLU A 47 -8.53 30.66 17.80
C GLU A 47 -8.55 29.20 17.29
N SER A 48 -8.02 28.94 16.08
CA SER A 48 -8.08 27.64 15.43
C SER A 48 -7.33 26.56 16.21
N LEU A 49 -8.09 25.57 16.65
CA LEU A 49 -7.55 24.32 17.20
C LEU A 49 -6.65 23.61 16.18
N GLU A 50 -6.97 23.73 14.89
CA GLU A 50 -6.25 23.05 13.80
C GLU A 50 -4.89 23.72 13.54
N ARG A 51 -4.82 25.06 13.46
CA ARG A 51 -3.51 25.78 13.36
C ARG A 51 -2.64 25.48 14.59
N ARG A 52 -3.22 25.50 15.80
CA ARG A 52 -2.50 25.17 17.05
C ARG A 52 -2.03 23.71 17.09
N TRP A 53 -2.80 22.76 16.54
CA TRP A 53 -2.39 21.37 16.38
C TRP A 53 -1.24 21.20 15.35
N PHE A 54 -1.27 21.91 14.22
CA PHE A 54 -0.17 21.87 13.27
C PHE A 54 1.14 22.48 13.83
N ILE A 55 1.04 23.58 14.58
CA ILE A 55 2.19 24.18 15.30
C ILE A 55 2.75 23.18 16.34
N PHE A 56 1.87 22.53 17.12
CA PHE A 56 2.25 21.48 18.07
C PHE A 56 3.02 20.32 17.41
N ILE A 57 2.52 19.79 16.29
CA ILE A 57 3.18 18.71 15.54
C ILE A 57 4.51 19.17 14.93
N SER A 58 4.57 20.36 14.32
CA SER A 58 5.81 20.95 13.79
C SER A 58 6.89 21.02 14.87
N ILE A 59 6.57 21.56 16.04
CA ILE A 59 7.52 21.70 17.15
C ILE A 59 7.98 20.33 17.68
N ILE A 60 7.10 19.34 17.77
CA ILE A 60 7.47 17.96 18.17
C ILE A 60 8.44 17.35 17.16
N VAL A 61 8.15 17.46 15.86
CA VAL A 61 9.01 16.92 14.80
C VAL A 61 10.38 17.60 14.83
N GLN A 62 10.41 18.94 14.91
CA GLN A 62 11.67 19.70 15.04
C GLN A 62 12.47 19.28 16.28
N LYS A 63 11.85 19.14 17.47
CA LYS A 63 12.57 18.68 18.67
C LYS A 63 13.10 17.26 18.55
N LEU A 64 12.37 16.34 17.92
CA LEU A 64 12.84 14.97 17.69
C LEU A 64 14.01 14.95 16.70
N LEU A 65 13.95 15.74 15.62
CA LEU A 65 15.04 15.89 14.65
C LEU A 65 16.29 16.49 15.30
N GLN A 66 16.16 17.60 16.04
CA GLN A 66 17.27 18.21 16.79
C GLN A 66 17.91 17.22 17.77
N PHE A 67 17.10 16.50 18.56
CA PHE A 67 17.58 15.54 19.56
C PHE A 67 18.27 14.31 18.95
N PHE A 68 17.72 13.77 17.86
CA PHE A 68 18.29 12.60 17.16
C PHE A 68 19.24 12.95 16.02
N SER A 69 19.56 14.23 15.79
CA SER A 69 20.41 14.74 14.71
C SER A 69 21.70 13.94 14.49
N LYS A 70 22.55 13.82 15.53
CA LYS A 70 23.81 13.07 15.49
C LYS A 70 23.59 11.56 15.21
N PRO A 71 22.68 10.84 15.91
CA PRO A 71 22.29 9.49 15.53
C PRO A 71 21.79 9.32 14.08
N ILE A 72 20.95 10.21 13.58
CA ILE A 72 20.37 10.14 12.22
C ILE A 72 21.47 10.34 11.17
N SER A 73 22.30 11.37 11.31
CA SER A 73 23.45 11.63 10.44
C SER A 73 24.45 10.46 10.44
N PHE A 74 24.74 9.89 11.61
CA PHE A 74 25.60 8.69 11.72
C PHE A 74 25.00 7.50 10.97
N VAL A 75 23.71 7.19 11.16
CA VAL A 75 23.02 6.13 10.41
C VAL A 75 23.05 6.40 8.90
N GLY A 76 22.84 7.65 8.46
CA GLY A 76 22.95 8.05 7.06
C GLY A 76 24.32 7.75 6.47
N SER A 77 25.40 8.17 7.16
CA SER A 77 26.77 7.89 6.72
C SER A 77 27.10 6.40 6.62
N LEU A 78 26.53 5.55 7.49
CA LEU A 78 26.67 4.10 7.40
C LEU A 78 25.89 3.51 6.22
N VAL A 79 24.65 3.96 5.99
CA VAL A 79 23.82 3.52 4.85
C VAL A 79 24.49 3.90 3.54
N GLU A 80 24.95 5.13 3.40
CA GLU A 80 25.63 5.65 2.22
C GLU A 80 26.96 4.93 1.94
N MET A 81 27.79 4.74 2.97
CA MET A 81 29.04 3.97 2.85
C MET A 81 28.77 2.51 2.44
N TRP A 82 27.70 1.89 2.96
CA TRP A 82 27.28 0.54 2.58
C TRP A 82 26.78 0.45 1.14
N LEU A 83 25.98 1.42 0.68
CA LEU A 83 25.49 1.50 -0.70
C LEU A 83 26.67 1.63 -1.68
N ASN A 84 27.61 2.53 -1.42
CA ASN A 84 28.80 2.71 -2.24
C ASN A 84 29.74 1.49 -2.21
N LEU A 85 29.93 0.86 -1.04
CA LEU A 85 30.71 -0.37 -0.90
C LEU A 85 30.12 -1.51 -1.75
N LEU A 86 28.78 -1.64 -1.76
CA LEU A 86 28.08 -2.57 -2.64
C LEU A 86 28.21 -2.20 -4.11
N SER A 87 28.09 -0.92 -4.47
CA SER A 87 28.17 -0.45 -5.86
C SER A 87 29.54 -0.72 -6.48
N ILE A 88 30.61 -0.20 -5.86
CA ILE A 88 32.00 -0.29 -6.35
C ILE A 88 32.47 -1.76 -6.43
N ASN A 89 32.06 -2.61 -5.48
CA ASN A 89 32.39 -4.05 -5.51
C ASN A 89 31.44 -4.89 -6.40
N ARG A 90 30.56 -4.25 -7.19
CA ARG A 90 29.62 -4.87 -8.15
C ARG A 90 28.61 -5.84 -7.52
N GLY A 91 28.03 -5.42 -6.40
CA GLY A 91 26.92 -6.08 -5.69
C GLY A 91 27.35 -7.12 -4.65
N CYS A 92 26.44 -7.41 -3.71
CA CYS A 92 26.70 -8.20 -2.50
C CYS A 92 27.43 -9.54 -2.76
N CYS A 93 27.00 -10.32 -3.76
CA CYS A 93 27.64 -11.60 -4.09
C CYS A 93 29.12 -11.44 -4.52
N ARG A 94 29.48 -10.32 -5.15
CA ARG A 94 30.84 -10.05 -5.61
C ARG A 94 31.67 -9.30 -4.56
N LEU A 95 31.04 -8.50 -3.70
CA LEU A 95 31.65 -8.02 -2.46
C LEU A 95 32.10 -9.19 -1.57
N LEU A 96 31.24 -10.21 -1.36
CA LEU A 96 31.60 -11.42 -0.60
C LEU A 96 32.80 -12.17 -1.24
N LEU A 97 32.81 -12.33 -2.57
CA LEU A 97 33.96 -12.92 -3.27
C LEU A 97 35.22 -12.05 -3.17
N ASN A 98 35.10 -10.73 -3.14
CA ASN A 98 36.22 -9.80 -2.95
C ASN A 98 36.77 -9.87 -1.52
N ILE A 99 35.91 -10.03 -0.50
CA ILE A 99 36.30 -10.27 0.90
C ILE A 99 37.15 -11.54 1.00
N PHE A 100 36.66 -12.68 0.49
CA PHE A 100 37.42 -13.94 0.49
C PHE A 100 38.70 -13.92 -0.37
N ARG A 101 38.89 -12.92 -1.23
CA ARG A 101 40.07 -12.74 -2.09
C ARG A 101 41.04 -11.66 -1.60
N GLY A 102 40.72 -10.93 -0.53
CA GLY A 102 41.49 -9.76 -0.09
C GLY A 102 41.51 -8.62 -1.11
N LYS A 103 40.45 -8.48 -1.93
CA LYS A 103 40.33 -7.49 -3.02
C LYS A 103 39.09 -6.60 -2.89
N VAL A 104 38.74 -6.23 -1.66
CA VAL A 104 37.66 -5.27 -1.38
C VAL A 104 38.17 -3.88 -1.70
N VAL A 105 37.45 -3.15 -2.56
CA VAL A 105 37.67 -1.71 -2.73
C VAL A 105 36.81 -0.99 -1.70
N ILE A 106 37.43 -0.15 -0.88
CA ILE A 106 36.72 0.70 0.09
C ILE A 106 36.31 2.00 -0.64
N PRO A 107 35.07 2.50 -0.48
CA PRO A 107 34.68 3.77 -1.08
C PRO A 107 35.42 4.97 -0.48
N ASP A 108 35.83 5.90 -1.34
CA ASP A 108 36.36 7.20 -0.96
C ASP A 108 35.29 8.27 -1.18
N LYS A 109 34.95 9.02 -0.13
CA LYS A 109 33.93 10.08 -0.15
C LYS A 109 34.28 11.27 -1.05
N THR A 110 35.57 11.47 -1.40
CA THR A 110 36.00 12.55 -2.30
C THR A 110 36.09 12.11 -3.77
N SER A 111 35.65 10.90 -4.10
CA SER A 111 35.74 10.36 -5.46
C SER A 111 34.47 10.63 -6.29
N ALA A 112 34.63 10.88 -7.58
CA ALA A 112 33.54 10.87 -8.57
C ALA A 112 32.78 9.52 -8.63
N ALA A 113 33.36 8.42 -8.11
CA ALA A 113 32.70 7.12 -8.01
C ALA A 113 31.82 6.96 -6.74
N PHE A 114 31.78 7.95 -5.86
CA PHE A 114 30.99 7.95 -4.63
C PHE A 114 29.73 8.80 -4.79
N VAL A 115 28.58 8.20 -4.52
CA VAL A 115 27.26 8.77 -4.79
C VAL A 115 26.42 8.82 -3.50
N SER A 116 25.69 9.91 -3.29
CA SER A 116 24.81 10.15 -2.15
C SER A 116 23.71 9.09 -2.00
N VAL A 117 23.00 9.10 -0.87
CA VAL A 117 21.78 8.29 -0.71
C VAL A 117 20.74 8.64 -1.78
N THR A 118 20.66 9.91 -2.20
CA THR A 118 19.72 10.38 -3.22
C THR A 118 20.09 9.89 -4.62
N GLY A 119 21.36 10.00 -5.02
CA GLY A 119 21.85 9.49 -6.31
C GLY A 119 21.76 7.97 -6.40
N ASN A 120 21.83 7.24 -5.28
CA ASN A 120 21.57 5.80 -5.24
C ASN A 120 20.10 5.40 -5.57
N TYR A 121 19.17 6.35 -5.67
CA TYR A 121 17.83 6.09 -6.24
C TYR A 121 17.83 6.07 -7.78
N ASP A 122 18.76 6.76 -8.44
CA ASP A 122 18.86 6.85 -9.89
C ASP A 122 20.33 6.95 -10.34
N LEU A 123 20.91 5.84 -10.81
CA LEU A 123 22.32 5.79 -11.22
C LEU A 123 22.60 6.31 -12.65
N ARG A 124 21.66 7.01 -13.30
CA ARG A 124 21.85 7.54 -14.67
C ARG A 124 22.61 8.87 -14.68
N THR A 125 23.73 8.91 -15.38
CA THR A 125 24.59 10.08 -15.59
C THR A 125 24.18 10.88 -16.83
N GLU A 126 23.97 10.19 -17.94
CA GLU A 126 23.73 10.74 -19.28
C GLU A 126 22.46 11.61 -19.37
N LEU A 127 22.53 12.73 -20.10
CA LEU A 127 21.34 13.39 -20.65
C LEU A 127 20.60 12.46 -21.63
N ASP A 128 19.32 12.73 -21.92
CA ASP A 128 18.57 11.88 -22.84
C ASP A 128 18.90 12.21 -24.30
N ARG A 129 19.51 11.26 -25.02
CA ARG A 129 20.03 11.46 -26.39
C ARG A 129 18.95 11.79 -27.44
N ASN A 130 17.68 11.65 -27.08
CA ASN A 130 16.53 12.02 -27.91
C ASN A 130 16.11 13.49 -27.71
N ILE A 131 16.42 14.09 -26.56
CA ILE A 131 16.09 15.48 -26.20
C ILE A 131 17.32 16.34 -26.49
N LYS A 132 17.21 17.26 -27.46
CA LYS A 132 18.32 18.11 -27.93
C LYS A 132 17.96 19.59 -27.79
N HIS A 133 18.95 20.48 -27.90
CA HIS A 133 18.69 21.92 -28.02
C HIS A 133 17.61 22.20 -29.08
N GLY A 134 16.66 23.06 -28.74
CA GLY A 134 15.46 23.33 -29.54
C GLY A 134 14.24 22.45 -29.23
N ASP A 135 14.38 21.33 -28.51
CA ASP A 135 13.24 20.61 -27.92
C ASP A 135 12.66 21.44 -26.76
N ALA A 136 11.34 21.60 -26.71
CA ALA A 136 10.63 22.31 -25.63
C ALA A 136 10.81 21.66 -24.24
N ARG A 137 11.34 20.44 -24.16
CA ARG A 137 11.73 19.73 -22.95
C ARG A 137 13.20 19.92 -22.55
N TYR A 138 14.06 20.48 -23.41
CA TYR A 138 15.52 20.44 -23.21
C TYR A 138 15.94 21.04 -21.87
N HIS A 139 15.55 22.30 -21.59
CA HIS A 139 15.88 22.93 -20.32
C HIS A 139 15.24 22.24 -19.12
N ALA A 140 14.04 21.66 -19.26
CA ALA A 140 13.41 20.88 -18.18
C ALA A 140 14.19 19.58 -17.87
N ALA A 141 14.69 18.90 -18.92
CA ALA A 141 15.49 17.69 -18.81
C ALA A 141 16.88 17.96 -18.22
N LEU A 142 17.55 19.03 -18.66
CA LEU A 142 18.79 19.51 -18.05
C LEU A 142 18.57 19.94 -16.59
N SER A 143 17.49 20.67 -16.31
CA SER A 143 17.17 21.18 -14.97
C SER A 143 16.95 20.09 -13.93
N ILE A 144 16.26 18.98 -14.28
CA ILE A 144 16.12 17.85 -13.33
C ILE A 144 17.44 17.08 -13.15
N MET A 145 18.25 16.96 -14.20
CA MET A 145 19.56 16.30 -14.11
C MET A 145 20.53 17.15 -13.26
N ALA A 146 20.51 18.47 -13.38
CA ALA A 146 21.25 19.39 -12.50
C ALA A 146 20.70 19.37 -11.06
N SER A 147 19.38 19.44 -10.87
CA SER A 147 18.72 19.29 -9.54
C SER A 147 18.99 17.95 -8.85
N LYS A 148 19.45 16.95 -9.61
CA LYS A 148 19.90 15.65 -9.12
C LYS A 148 21.39 15.67 -8.80
N ALA A 149 22.21 16.24 -9.67
CA ALA A 149 23.65 16.36 -9.46
C ALA A 149 24.00 17.24 -8.23
N SER A 150 23.16 18.20 -7.86
CA SER A 150 23.38 19.08 -6.68
C SER A 150 23.40 18.34 -5.33
N TYR A 151 23.01 17.06 -5.28
CA TYR A 151 23.16 16.19 -4.10
C TYR A 151 24.55 15.57 -3.94
N GLU A 152 25.43 15.72 -4.93
CA GLU A 152 26.65 14.93 -5.08
C GLU A 152 27.93 15.74 -4.80
N ASN A 153 29.05 15.04 -4.64
CA ASN A 153 30.32 15.68 -4.27
C ASN A 153 30.99 16.42 -5.45
N HIS A 154 31.94 17.33 -5.16
CA HIS A 154 32.59 18.17 -6.18
C HIS A 154 33.25 17.37 -7.31
N ALA A 155 33.92 16.25 -7.03
CA ALA A 155 34.56 15.43 -8.07
C ALA A 155 33.52 14.69 -8.94
N TYR A 156 32.36 14.34 -8.38
CA TYR A 156 31.22 13.85 -9.15
C TYR A 156 30.66 14.96 -10.05
N LEU A 157 30.48 16.18 -9.52
CA LEU A 157 30.04 17.34 -10.31
C LEU A 157 31.01 17.65 -11.46
N GLU A 158 32.32 17.67 -11.20
CA GLU A 158 33.36 17.90 -12.20
C GLU A 158 33.27 16.89 -13.35
N SER A 159 33.29 15.59 -13.03
CA SER A 159 33.24 14.54 -14.06
C SER A 159 31.89 14.48 -14.79
N ILE A 160 30.75 14.71 -14.11
CA ILE A 160 29.45 14.68 -14.78
C ILE A 160 29.23 15.89 -15.69
N VAL A 161 29.57 17.09 -15.24
CA VAL A 161 29.37 18.31 -16.03
C VAL A 161 30.38 18.39 -17.18
N GLN A 162 31.66 18.08 -16.93
CA GLN A 162 32.72 18.20 -17.93
C GLN A 162 32.83 16.95 -18.83
N ASP A 163 32.98 15.73 -18.27
CA ASP A 163 33.23 14.52 -19.08
C ASP A 163 31.95 13.95 -19.72
N HIS A 164 30.79 14.02 -19.03
CA HIS A 164 29.55 13.37 -19.48
C HIS A 164 28.55 14.30 -20.17
N TRP A 165 28.53 15.60 -19.84
CA TRP A 165 27.62 16.58 -20.44
C TRP A 165 28.33 17.57 -21.38
N GLU A 166 29.68 17.56 -21.42
CA GLU A 166 30.51 18.44 -22.26
C GLU A 166 30.29 19.95 -21.97
N MET A 167 30.04 20.29 -20.69
CA MET A 167 29.69 21.64 -20.20
C MET A 167 30.74 22.22 -19.23
N GLU A 168 30.73 23.55 -19.03
CA GLU A 168 31.61 24.25 -18.08
C GLU A 168 31.02 24.20 -16.66
N LEU A 169 31.74 23.59 -15.70
CA LEU A 169 31.40 23.69 -14.27
C LEU A 169 31.93 25.01 -13.71
N LEU A 170 31.05 25.92 -13.30
CA LEU A 170 31.41 27.23 -12.76
C LEU A 170 31.71 27.19 -11.24
N GLY A 171 31.28 26.13 -10.56
CA GLY A 171 31.62 25.84 -9.16
C GLY A 171 30.45 25.30 -8.34
N SER A 172 30.77 24.74 -7.18
CA SER A 172 29.82 24.17 -6.21
C SER A 172 30.14 24.69 -4.81
N TYR A 173 29.12 25.10 -4.07
CA TYR A 173 29.30 25.94 -2.88
C TYR A 173 28.40 25.50 -1.72
N ASP A 174 28.99 25.46 -0.53
CA ASP A 174 28.31 25.42 0.76
C ASP A 174 28.07 26.86 1.25
N PHE A 175 26.89 27.13 1.82
CA PHE A 175 26.47 28.46 2.25
C PHE A 175 25.94 28.47 3.68
N TRP A 176 26.27 29.54 4.40
CA TRP A 176 25.91 29.74 5.80
C TRP A 176 24.42 29.99 6.00
N ASN A 177 23.87 29.43 7.09
CA ASN A 177 22.53 29.70 7.57
C ASN A 177 22.61 30.33 8.96
N ASP A 178 22.41 31.64 9.02
CA ASP A 178 22.37 32.46 10.23
C ASP A 178 21.59 31.80 11.36
N TYR A 179 20.45 31.15 11.08
CA TYR A 179 19.54 30.64 12.10
C TYR A 179 19.89 29.23 12.59
N GLN A 180 20.87 28.56 11.96
CA GLN A 180 21.38 27.25 12.37
C GLN A 180 22.85 27.30 12.83
N ASP A 181 23.52 28.45 12.64
CA ASP A 181 24.93 28.69 12.98
C ASP A 181 25.88 27.64 12.35
N GLN A 182 25.54 27.21 11.13
CA GLN A 182 26.24 26.20 10.31
C GLN A 182 25.98 26.46 8.81
N ALA A 183 26.84 25.94 7.93
CA ALA A 183 26.57 25.88 6.50
C ALA A 183 25.62 24.71 6.17
N THR A 184 24.37 25.01 5.83
CA THR A 184 23.30 24.01 5.59
C THR A 184 22.55 24.19 4.27
N THR A 185 22.99 25.12 3.41
CA THR A 185 22.42 25.33 2.07
C THR A 185 23.49 25.16 1.02
N GLN A 186 23.17 24.45 -0.06
CA GLN A 186 24.12 24.12 -1.14
C GLN A 186 23.52 24.43 -2.50
N ALA A 187 24.36 24.95 -3.40
CA ALA A 187 24.05 25.08 -4.81
C ALA A 187 25.32 24.91 -5.66
N PHE A 188 25.14 24.57 -6.93
CA PHE A 188 26.21 24.64 -7.91
C PHE A 188 25.73 25.33 -9.19
N LEU A 189 26.69 25.84 -9.95
CA LEU A 189 26.47 26.52 -11.21
C LEU A 189 27.21 25.76 -12.32
N LEU A 190 26.51 25.47 -13.41
CA LEU A 190 27.10 25.01 -14.67
C LEU A 190 26.75 25.97 -15.79
N ARG A 191 27.43 25.86 -16.92
CA ARG A 191 27.18 26.63 -18.13
C ARG A 191 27.12 25.72 -19.34
N ASP A 192 25.95 25.71 -19.96
CA ASP A 192 25.64 25.11 -21.24
C ASP A 192 25.88 26.18 -22.33
N LYS A 193 26.92 26.01 -23.14
CA LYS A 193 27.33 27.00 -24.14
C LYS A 193 27.73 26.36 -25.46
N THR A 194 27.18 26.90 -26.55
CA THR A 194 27.57 26.62 -27.94
C THR A 194 27.80 27.92 -28.70
N ASP A 195 27.92 27.87 -30.02
CA ASP A 195 27.91 29.06 -30.87
C ASP A 195 26.52 29.73 -30.94
N ASP A 196 25.43 28.98 -30.71
CA ASP A 196 24.03 29.45 -30.82
C ASP A 196 23.40 29.89 -29.48
N HIS A 197 23.95 29.47 -28.33
CA HIS A 197 23.41 29.81 -27.00
C HIS A 197 24.49 29.86 -25.90
N ASP A 198 24.23 30.63 -24.83
CA ASP A 198 25.04 30.70 -23.61
C ASP A 198 24.09 30.76 -22.40
N THR A 199 23.92 29.63 -21.69
CA THR A 199 22.92 29.44 -20.62
C THR A 199 23.57 28.86 -19.37
N ILE A 200 23.54 29.63 -18.29
CA ILE A 200 23.95 29.21 -16.95
C ILE A 200 22.79 28.48 -16.28
N VAL A 201 23.04 27.33 -15.65
CA VAL A 201 22.04 26.66 -14.81
C VAL A 201 22.50 26.72 -13.36
N LEU A 202 21.71 27.40 -12.53
CA LEU A 202 21.85 27.44 -11.08
C LEU A 202 20.98 26.34 -10.47
N ALA A 203 21.59 25.34 -9.85
CA ALA A 203 20.89 24.22 -9.24
C ALA A 203 21.09 24.19 -7.71
N PHE A 204 20.01 24.45 -6.98
CA PHE A 204 19.96 24.29 -5.52
C PHE A 204 19.80 22.80 -5.13
N ARG A 205 20.46 22.38 -4.04
CA ARG A 205 20.24 21.07 -3.42
C ARG A 205 18.95 21.06 -2.61
N GLY A 206 18.28 19.92 -2.54
CA GLY A 206 17.17 19.68 -1.61
C GLY A 206 17.59 18.84 -0.38
N THR A 207 16.66 18.67 0.55
CA THR A 207 16.88 17.93 1.81
C THR A 207 17.36 16.50 1.59
N GLU A 208 18.37 16.07 2.37
CA GLU A 208 18.82 14.68 2.39
C GLU A 208 17.97 13.82 3.34
N PRO A 209 17.80 12.51 3.08
CA PRO A 209 17.05 11.61 3.97
C PRO A 209 17.55 11.53 5.43
N PHE A 210 18.78 11.97 5.69
CA PHE A 210 19.43 11.90 7.01
C PHE A 210 19.95 13.27 7.53
N ASP A 211 19.63 14.38 6.87
CA ASP A 211 19.96 15.72 7.38
C ASP A 211 18.82 16.31 8.23
N ALA A 212 18.93 16.11 9.54
CA ALA A 212 17.96 16.62 10.50
C ALA A 212 17.83 18.15 10.52
N TYR A 213 18.84 18.91 10.09
CA TYR A 213 18.81 20.38 10.08
C TYR A 213 18.06 20.92 8.85
N ALA A 214 18.26 20.31 7.67
CA ALA A 214 17.43 20.60 6.50
C ALA A 214 15.95 20.22 6.73
N TRP A 215 15.67 19.02 7.30
CA TRP A 215 14.31 18.65 7.71
C TRP A 215 13.69 19.63 8.73
N CYS A 216 14.47 20.20 9.66
CA CYS A 216 13.96 21.24 10.56
C CYS A 216 13.48 22.49 9.80
N SER A 217 14.17 22.91 8.73
CA SER A 217 13.75 24.03 7.87
C SER A 217 12.49 23.71 7.07
N ASP A 218 12.31 22.46 6.63
CA ASP A 218 11.10 21.99 5.92
C ASP A 218 9.86 21.96 6.82
N PHE A 219 10.03 21.67 8.11
CA PHE A 219 8.94 21.64 9.10
C PHE A 219 8.72 22.96 9.85
N ASP A 220 9.51 24.01 9.58
CA ASP A 220 9.41 25.30 10.27
C ASP A 220 8.24 26.17 9.77
N LEU A 221 7.07 26.03 10.40
CA LEU A 221 5.86 26.81 10.12
C LEU A 221 5.95 28.31 10.50
N SER A 222 7.13 28.82 10.84
CA SER A 222 7.37 30.26 10.97
C SER A 222 7.11 31.00 9.65
N TRP A 223 6.75 32.29 9.72
CA TRP A 223 6.62 33.14 8.54
C TRP A 223 6.95 34.60 8.84
N TYR A 224 7.38 35.30 7.78
CA TYR A 224 7.58 36.75 7.75
C TYR A 224 6.66 37.34 6.68
N GLU A 225 6.01 38.47 6.98
CA GLU A 225 5.28 39.27 6.01
C GLU A 225 6.20 40.38 5.51
N LEU A 226 6.55 40.33 4.21
CA LEU A 226 7.35 41.38 3.57
C LEU A 226 6.41 42.43 2.96
N PRO A 227 6.61 43.74 3.23
CA PRO A 227 5.74 44.80 2.73
C PRO A 227 5.56 44.76 1.20
N GLY A 228 4.30 44.68 0.75
CA GLY A 228 3.94 44.59 -0.67
C GLY A 228 4.18 43.23 -1.35
N LEU A 229 4.84 42.29 -0.67
CA LEU A 229 5.10 40.93 -1.16
C LEU A 229 4.13 39.89 -0.56
N GLY A 230 3.80 40.00 0.73
CA GLY A 230 2.94 39.03 1.44
C GLY A 230 3.73 38.13 2.40
N ARG A 231 3.07 37.06 2.90
CA ARG A 231 3.63 36.14 3.90
C ARG A 231 4.45 35.03 3.22
N ILE A 232 5.68 34.81 3.70
CA ILE A 232 6.66 33.88 3.12
C ILE A 232 7.18 32.92 4.21
N HIS A 233 7.45 31.67 3.84
CA HIS A 233 7.87 30.59 4.73
C HIS A 233 9.25 30.86 5.34
N GLY A 234 9.31 30.96 6.67
CA GLY A 234 10.48 31.38 7.43
C GLY A 234 11.68 30.45 7.23
N GLY A 235 11.47 29.13 7.28
CA GLY A 235 12.52 28.13 7.07
C GLY A 235 13.27 28.31 5.74
N PHE A 236 12.54 28.65 4.66
CA PHE A 236 13.13 28.81 3.33
C PHE A 236 13.86 30.15 3.18
N MET A 237 13.37 31.22 3.82
CA MET A 237 14.09 32.51 3.87
C MET A 237 15.41 32.39 4.63
N LYS A 238 15.40 31.70 5.78
CA LYS A 238 16.59 31.41 6.60
C LYS A 238 17.66 30.67 5.78
N ALA A 239 17.28 29.57 5.14
CA ALA A 239 18.16 28.79 4.27
C ALA A 239 18.72 29.61 3.08
N LEU A 240 17.91 30.47 2.45
CA LEU A 240 18.38 31.31 1.34
C LEU A 240 19.35 32.43 1.77
N GLY A 241 19.47 32.73 3.07
CA GLY A 241 20.42 33.72 3.61
C GLY A 241 19.80 34.98 4.24
N LEU A 242 18.56 34.89 4.78
CA LEU A 242 17.98 35.91 5.65
C LEU A 242 18.87 36.11 6.90
N GLN A 243 19.25 37.35 7.21
CA GLN A 243 20.10 37.64 8.37
C GLN A 243 19.32 37.77 9.68
N LYS A 244 19.86 37.17 10.76
CA LYS A 244 19.35 37.25 12.15
C LYS A 244 19.07 38.70 12.59
N SER A 245 19.95 39.64 12.26
CA SER A 245 19.91 41.01 12.82
C SER A 245 19.68 42.15 11.80
N HIS A 246 19.52 41.85 10.51
CA HIS A 246 19.21 42.85 9.48
C HIS A 246 18.10 42.44 8.50
N GLY A 247 17.64 41.18 8.51
CA GLY A 247 16.66 40.68 7.56
C GLY A 247 17.23 40.54 6.14
N TRP A 248 16.69 41.30 5.19
CA TRP A 248 17.13 41.34 3.78
C TRP A 248 17.70 42.73 3.40
N PRO A 249 18.84 43.16 3.96
CA PRO A 249 19.52 44.38 3.49
C PRO A 249 19.89 44.23 2.00
N LYS A 250 19.83 45.31 1.21
CA LYS A 250 20.17 45.21 -0.23
C LYS A 250 21.65 44.91 -0.46
N GLU A 251 22.53 45.55 0.31
CA GLU A 251 23.96 45.26 0.29
C GLU A 251 24.40 44.81 1.69
N ILE A 252 25.41 43.95 1.76
CA ILE A 252 26.01 43.48 3.01
C ILE A 252 27.41 44.07 3.16
N GLU A 253 27.76 44.49 4.37
CA GLU A 253 29.17 44.71 4.71
C GLU A 253 29.89 43.35 4.77
N GLN A 254 31.17 43.31 4.43
CA GLN A 254 31.98 42.08 4.54
C GLN A 254 32.29 41.77 6.02
N ASP A 255 31.30 41.23 6.71
CA ASP A 255 31.50 40.69 8.05
C ASP A 255 32.23 39.35 7.96
N ASN A 256 33.44 39.30 8.52
CA ASN A 256 34.27 38.09 8.60
C ASN A 256 33.91 37.21 9.82
N SER A 257 32.72 37.41 10.42
CA SER A 257 32.26 36.64 11.58
C SER A 257 31.76 35.22 11.26
N HIS A 258 31.60 34.88 9.97
CA HIS A 258 31.12 33.57 9.50
C HIS A 258 32.14 32.94 8.52
N PRO A 259 32.31 31.61 8.49
CA PRO A 259 33.34 30.97 7.65
C PRO A 259 32.90 30.84 6.19
N GLU A 260 31.60 30.60 5.96
CA GLU A 260 30.97 30.50 4.64
C GLU A 260 30.06 31.71 4.37
N PRO A 261 29.84 32.12 3.10
CA PRO A 261 28.97 33.25 2.76
C PRO A 261 27.48 32.86 2.73
N LEU A 262 26.60 33.87 2.77
CA LEU A 262 25.15 33.71 2.64
C LEU A 262 24.74 33.44 1.18
N ALA A 263 23.89 32.43 0.97
CA ALA A 263 23.58 31.89 -0.37
C ALA A 263 23.10 32.95 -1.37
N TYR A 264 22.04 33.70 -1.06
CA TYR A 264 21.49 34.73 -1.94
C TYR A 264 22.55 35.72 -2.42
N TYR A 265 23.31 36.32 -1.49
CA TYR A 265 24.26 37.38 -1.79
C TYR A 265 25.44 36.87 -2.62
N ALA A 266 26.01 35.72 -2.25
CA ALA A 266 27.10 35.11 -3.01
C ALA A 266 26.67 34.74 -4.44
N ILE A 267 25.53 34.08 -4.60
CA ILE A 267 25.00 33.69 -5.91
C ILE A 267 24.63 34.92 -6.76
N ARG A 268 24.05 35.96 -6.15
CA ARG A 268 23.72 37.23 -6.82
C ARG A 268 24.96 37.91 -7.40
N GLU A 269 26.04 38.02 -6.62
CA GLU A 269 27.28 38.64 -7.11
C GLU A 269 28.03 37.77 -8.12
N MET A 270 28.03 36.43 -7.95
CA MET A 270 28.58 35.52 -8.97
C MET A 270 27.83 35.64 -10.31
N LEU A 271 26.48 35.67 -10.29
CA LEU A 271 25.70 35.86 -11.52
C LEU A 271 25.90 37.25 -12.12
N LYS A 272 26.01 38.31 -11.32
CA LYS A 272 26.36 39.67 -11.82
C LYS A 272 27.72 39.66 -12.53
N ASP A 273 28.75 39.11 -11.89
CA ASP A 273 30.10 39.06 -12.45
C ASP A 273 30.13 38.30 -13.78
N ILE A 274 29.53 37.11 -13.85
CA ILE A 274 29.52 36.28 -15.07
C ILE A 274 28.68 36.93 -16.17
N LEU A 275 27.47 37.41 -15.88
CA LEU A 275 26.58 38.00 -16.88
C LEU A 275 27.05 39.38 -17.36
N SER A 276 27.78 40.14 -16.53
CA SER A 276 28.41 41.40 -16.97
C SER A 276 29.50 41.19 -18.04
N LYS A 277 29.97 39.95 -18.23
CA LYS A 277 31.01 39.57 -19.21
C LYS A 277 30.43 39.01 -20.51
N ASN A 278 29.11 38.78 -20.60
CA ASN A 278 28.43 38.43 -21.84
C ASN A 278 27.00 39.00 -21.87
N ASP A 279 26.79 40.06 -22.67
CA ASP A 279 25.47 40.68 -22.86
C ASP A 279 24.37 39.70 -23.33
N GLN A 280 24.72 38.63 -24.05
CA GLN A 280 23.78 37.62 -24.55
C GLN A 280 23.56 36.45 -23.57
N GLY A 281 24.37 36.35 -22.52
CA GLY A 281 24.28 35.27 -21.53
C GLY A 281 22.96 35.32 -20.77
N LYS A 282 22.36 34.16 -20.55
CA LYS A 282 21.14 33.99 -19.74
C LYS A 282 21.35 32.95 -18.65
N TYR A 283 20.40 32.86 -17.72
CA TYR A 283 20.40 31.78 -16.75
C TYR A 283 19.01 31.21 -16.47
N ILE A 284 19.02 30.00 -15.93
CA ILE A 284 17.87 29.21 -15.50
C ILE A 284 18.11 28.81 -14.04
N VAL A 285 17.06 28.87 -13.21
CA VAL A 285 17.14 28.49 -11.79
C VAL A 285 16.33 27.22 -11.56
N THR A 286 16.90 26.25 -10.86
CA THR A 286 16.27 24.97 -10.61
C THR A 286 16.60 24.37 -9.26
N GLY A 287 15.78 23.42 -8.83
CA GLY A 287 16.02 22.61 -7.63
C GLY A 287 14.91 21.59 -7.40
N HIS A 288 15.26 20.58 -6.60
CA HIS A 288 14.37 19.53 -6.14
C HIS A 288 13.99 19.73 -4.67
N SER A 289 12.76 19.41 -4.26
CA SER A 289 12.30 19.50 -2.87
C SER A 289 12.51 20.91 -2.28
N LEU A 290 13.12 21.04 -1.10
CA LEU A 290 13.62 22.30 -0.52
C LEU A 290 14.40 23.17 -1.54
N GLY A 291 15.26 22.56 -2.37
CA GLY A 291 16.00 23.28 -3.40
C GLY A 291 15.08 23.92 -4.45
N GLY A 292 13.92 23.30 -4.72
CA GLY A 292 12.89 23.91 -5.55
C GLY A 292 12.25 25.14 -4.90
N ALA A 293 12.09 25.15 -3.58
CA ALA A 293 11.59 26.32 -2.85
C ALA A 293 12.61 27.47 -2.88
N LEU A 294 13.89 27.17 -2.71
CA LEU A 294 14.98 28.14 -2.88
C LEU A 294 15.04 28.67 -4.32
N ALA A 295 14.85 27.81 -5.33
CA ALA A 295 14.88 28.17 -6.74
C ALA A 295 13.83 29.20 -7.16
N ILE A 296 12.63 29.17 -6.58
CA ILE A 296 11.59 30.19 -6.82
C ILE A 296 11.66 31.38 -5.84
N LEU A 297 12.24 31.20 -4.65
CA LEU A 297 12.44 32.29 -3.69
C LEU A 297 13.60 33.22 -4.09
N PHE A 298 14.67 32.69 -4.72
CA PHE A 298 15.79 33.47 -5.24
C PHE A 298 15.36 34.65 -6.14
N PRO A 299 14.59 34.45 -7.24
CA PRO A 299 14.10 35.57 -8.06
C PRO A 299 13.09 36.47 -7.34
N ALA A 300 12.43 36.01 -6.27
CA ALA A 300 11.59 36.87 -5.44
C ALA A 300 12.43 37.89 -4.65
N VAL A 301 13.57 37.49 -4.10
CA VAL A 301 14.50 38.40 -3.39
C VAL A 301 15.24 39.31 -4.39
N LEU A 302 15.59 38.83 -5.59
CA LEU A 302 16.09 39.70 -6.66
C LEU A 302 15.10 40.82 -7.02
N ALA A 303 13.80 40.50 -7.11
CA ALA A 303 12.75 41.49 -7.36
C ALA A 303 12.49 42.42 -6.16
N PHE A 304 12.64 41.93 -4.93
CA PHE A 304 12.61 42.75 -3.71
C PHE A 304 13.78 43.76 -3.65
N HIS A 305 14.95 43.40 -4.19
CA HIS A 305 16.13 44.26 -4.25
C HIS A 305 16.27 45.06 -5.57
N ASP A 306 15.30 45.01 -6.48
CA ASP A 306 15.31 45.72 -7.77
C ASP A 306 16.54 45.36 -8.66
N GLU A 307 16.93 44.09 -8.68
CA GLU A 307 18.09 43.56 -9.41
C GLU A 307 17.81 43.33 -10.90
N LYS A 308 17.45 44.42 -11.60
CA LYS A 308 16.95 44.40 -12.99
C LYS A 308 17.79 43.58 -13.97
N LEU A 309 19.13 43.72 -13.95
CA LEU A 309 20.03 42.96 -14.84
C LEU A 309 19.84 41.44 -14.71
N LEU A 310 19.65 40.96 -13.47
CA LEU A 310 19.46 39.53 -13.20
C LEU A 310 18.03 39.08 -13.52
N LEU A 311 17.02 39.95 -13.39
CA LEU A 311 15.65 39.64 -13.81
C LEU A 311 15.49 39.60 -15.33
N ASP A 312 16.16 40.52 -16.05
CA ASP A 312 16.19 40.59 -17.52
C ASP A 312 16.96 39.42 -18.18
N ARG A 313 17.83 38.73 -17.43
CA ARG A 313 18.61 37.56 -17.90
C ARG A 313 18.12 36.21 -17.37
N LEU A 314 17.16 36.21 -16.45
CA LEU A 314 16.49 34.98 -16.02
C LEU A 314 15.49 34.55 -17.10
N GLN A 315 15.72 33.39 -17.72
CA GLN A 315 14.82 32.87 -18.75
C GLN A 315 13.69 32.04 -18.14
N GLU A 316 14.06 31.02 -17.36
CA GLU A 316 13.14 29.98 -16.88
C GLU A 316 13.44 29.58 -15.43
N VAL A 317 12.39 29.14 -14.72
CA VAL A 317 12.49 28.56 -13.38
C VAL A 317 11.78 27.20 -13.39
N TYR A 318 12.53 26.14 -13.08
CA TYR A 318 12.06 24.75 -13.10
C TYR A 318 12.17 24.12 -11.72
N THR A 319 11.05 23.75 -11.10
CA THR A 319 11.04 23.20 -9.74
C THR A 319 10.36 21.84 -9.68
N PHE A 320 10.95 20.91 -8.91
CA PHE A 320 10.53 19.51 -8.88
C PHE A 320 10.23 19.09 -7.44
N GLY A 321 9.01 18.59 -7.17
CA GLY A 321 8.62 18.21 -5.80
C GLY A 321 8.53 19.39 -4.83
N GLN A 322 8.35 20.61 -5.35
CA GLN A 322 8.46 21.86 -4.60
C GLN A 322 7.32 22.08 -3.58
N PRO A 323 7.59 22.35 -2.30
CA PRO A 323 6.59 22.74 -1.30
C PRO A 323 6.01 24.16 -1.56
N ARG A 324 4.97 24.54 -0.80
CA ARG A 324 4.37 25.89 -0.86
C ARG A 324 5.27 26.91 -0.14
N VAL A 325 5.58 28.03 -0.80
CA VAL A 325 6.63 28.98 -0.35
C VAL A 325 6.06 30.26 0.31
N GLY A 326 4.84 30.66 -0.04
CA GLY A 326 4.21 31.87 0.48
C GLY A 326 2.68 31.85 0.38
N ASP A 327 2.03 32.92 0.82
CA ASP A 327 0.58 33.07 0.79
C ASP A 327 0.02 33.45 -0.60
N GLU A 328 -1.29 33.71 -0.66
CA GLU A 328 -1.96 34.14 -1.89
C GLU A 328 -1.50 35.53 -2.40
N ASN A 329 -0.94 36.37 -1.53
CA ASN A 329 -0.41 37.67 -1.91
C ASN A 329 0.97 37.51 -2.55
N PHE A 330 1.82 36.66 -1.98
CA PHE A 330 3.10 36.25 -2.56
C PHE A 330 2.91 35.58 -3.92
N GLY A 331 1.92 34.71 -4.06
CA GLY A 331 1.55 34.13 -5.35
C GLY A 331 1.21 35.18 -6.40
N LYS A 332 0.36 36.16 -6.06
CA LYS A 332 0.00 37.28 -6.96
C LYS A 332 1.18 38.20 -7.27
N TYR A 333 2.05 38.48 -6.30
CA TYR A 333 3.27 39.25 -6.50
C TYR A 333 4.17 38.54 -7.53
N MET A 334 4.44 37.25 -7.32
CA MET A 334 5.30 36.45 -8.19
C MET A 334 4.71 36.28 -9.59
N GLU A 335 3.41 36.00 -9.74
CA GLU A 335 2.78 35.90 -11.06
C GLU A 335 2.85 37.21 -11.86
N ASN A 336 2.73 38.37 -11.20
CA ASN A 336 2.92 39.66 -11.85
C ASN A 336 4.40 39.92 -12.20
N MET A 337 5.33 39.63 -11.30
CA MET A 337 6.78 39.81 -11.50
C MET A 337 7.30 38.94 -12.65
N LEU A 338 7.01 37.64 -12.62
CA LEU A 338 7.42 36.69 -13.66
C LEU A 338 6.86 37.10 -15.03
N LYS A 339 5.58 37.49 -15.08
CA LYS A 339 4.92 37.94 -16.31
C LYS A 339 5.46 39.27 -16.84
N HIS A 340 5.87 40.20 -15.97
CA HIS A 340 6.47 41.48 -16.39
C HIS A 340 7.85 41.25 -17.02
N ASN A 341 8.70 40.46 -16.37
CA ASN A 341 10.05 40.13 -16.81
C ASN A 341 10.08 39.01 -17.89
N LYS A 342 8.91 38.45 -18.26
CA LYS A 342 8.73 37.36 -19.24
C LYS A 342 9.39 36.02 -18.84
N ILE A 343 9.66 35.83 -17.56
CA ILE A 343 10.23 34.61 -16.99
C ILE A 343 9.17 33.49 -17.04
N SER A 344 9.53 32.32 -17.57
CA SER A 344 8.64 31.16 -17.59
C SER A 344 8.86 30.26 -16.37
N TYR A 345 7.80 29.86 -15.67
CA TYR A 345 7.87 29.10 -14.41
C TYR A 345 7.00 27.85 -14.45
N TYR A 346 7.63 26.70 -14.21
CA TYR A 346 7.02 25.37 -14.30
C TYR A 346 7.30 24.54 -13.04
N ARG A 347 6.24 24.24 -12.27
CA ARG A 347 6.27 23.30 -11.15
C ARG A 347 5.96 21.89 -11.64
N PHE A 348 6.85 20.93 -11.43
CA PHE A 348 6.62 19.52 -11.70
C PHE A 348 6.12 18.79 -10.44
N VAL A 349 5.00 18.07 -10.56
CA VAL A 349 4.44 17.24 -9.47
C VAL A 349 4.19 15.82 -9.97
N TYR A 350 4.79 14.83 -9.31
CA TYR A 350 4.61 13.41 -9.65
C TYR A 350 3.62 12.73 -8.68
N GLY A 351 2.55 12.16 -9.24
CA GLY A 351 1.63 11.25 -8.57
C GLY A 351 1.19 11.71 -7.17
N SER A 352 1.44 10.86 -6.19
CA SER A 352 1.10 11.10 -4.79
C SER A 352 2.25 11.70 -3.96
N ASP A 353 3.19 12.45 -4.56
CA ASP A 353 4.25 13.15 -3.81
C ASP A 353 3.69 13.99 -2.64
N ILE A 354 4.22 13.78 -1.44
CA ILE A 354 3.83 14.47 -0.21
C ILE A 354 4.31 15.92 -0.15
N VAL A 355 5.48 16.26 -0.71
CA VAL A 355 6.15 17.54 -0.45
C VAL A 355 5.46 18.73 -1.13
N PRO A 356 5.01 18.67 -2.40
CA PRO A 356 4.17 19.71 -2.99
C PRO A 356 2.86 19.97 -2.24
N ARG A 357 2.44 19.05 -1.37
CA ARG A 357 1.20 19.16 -0.60
C ARG A 357 1.44 19.73 0.81
N LEU A 358 2.65 20.17 1.10
CA LEU A 358 3.08 20.82 2.35
C LEU A 358 3.67 22.24 2.11
N PRO A 359 3.49 23.19 3.05
CA PRO A 359 2.41 23.23 4.03
C PRO A 359 1.01 23.07 3.39
N TYR A 360 0.00 22.81 4.22
CA TYR A 360 -1.35 22.44 3.76
C TYR A 360 -2.08 23.67 3.16
N ASP A 361 -2.71 23.52 1.99
CA ASP A 361 -3.73 24.48 1.52
C ASP A 361 -5.04 24.23 2.28
N ASP A 362 -5.15 24.87 3.43
CA ASP A 362 -6.40 25.07 4.15
C ASP A 362 -6.41 26.48 4.76
N LYS A 363 -7.59 26.97 5.12
CA LYS A 363 -7.82 28.28 5.76
C LYS A 363 -6.95 28.50 7.00
N ALA A 364 -6.58 27.42 7.70
CA ALA A 364 -5.74 27.45 8.90
C ALA A 364 -4.25 27.71 8.62
N LEU A 365 -3.72 27.40 7.43
CA LEU A 365 -2.27 27.41 7.15
C LEU A 365 -1.83 28.39 6.05
N MET A 366 -2.74 29.02 5.32
CA MET A 366 -2.54 30.21 4.45
C MET A 366 -1.62 30.08 3.23
N PHE A 367 -0.61 29.21 3.26
CA PHE A 367 0.34 29.01 2.17
C PHE A 367 -0.34 28.44 0.93
N LYS A 368 0.02 28.94 -0.25
CA LYS A 368 -0.55 28.54 -1.55
C LYS A 368 0.53 28.33 -2.61
N HIS A 369 0.12 27.63 -3.66
CA HIS A 369 0.88 27.56 -4.91
C HIS A 369 0.40 28.61 -5.90
N PHE A 370 1.26 28.89 -6.88
CA PHE A 370 1.01 29.79 -8.00
C PHE A 370 1.74 29.27 -9.25
N GLY A 371 1.51 29.89 -10.41
CA GLY A 371 2.17 29.50 -11.66
C GLY A 371 1.72 28.16 -12.24
N THR A 372 2.43 27.67 -13.26
CA THR A 372 2.00 26.50 -14.04
C THR A 372 2.42 25.19 -13.39
N CYS A 373 1.46 24.32 -13.07
CA CYS A 373 1.73 22.98 -12.56
C CYS A 373 1.63 21.93 -13.68
N LEU A 374 2.71 21.17 -13.86
CA LEU A 374 2.82 20.02 -14.75
C LEU A 374 2.72 18.76 -13.90
N TYR A 375 1.51 18.19 -13.83
CA TYR A 375 1.22 17.00 -13.03
C TYR A 375 1.37 15.72 -13.86
N PHE A 376 2.18 14.78 -13.40
CA PHE A 376 2.40 13.47 -14.04
C PHE A 376 1.83 12.34 -13.20
N ASN A 377 1.17 11.35 -13.81
CA ASN A 377 0.73 10.14 -13.12
C ASN A 377 1.78 9.02 -13.13
N ARG A 378 1.48 7.90 -12.44
CA ARG A 378 2.29 6.66 -12.39
C ARG A 378 2.88 6.23 -13.74
N ASP A 379 2.09 6.38 -14.82
CA ASP A 379 2.43 5.89 -16.16
C ASP A 379 3.17 6.95 -17.02
N TYR A 380 3.48 8.10 -16.40
CA TYR A 380 4.07 9.32 -16.96
C TYR A 380 3.19 10.04 -18.00
N GLU A 381 1.87 9.82 -17.94
CA GLU A 381 0.90 10.71 -18.60
C GLU A 381 0.84 12.02 -17.81
N GLY A 382 1.33 13.12 -18.41
CA GLY A 382 1.30 14.45 -17.80
C GLY A 382 0.13 15.30 -18.24
N LYS A 383 -0.22 16.30 -17.41
CA LYS A 383 -1.33 17.25 -17.61
C LYS A 383 -0.95 18.60 -17.03
N VAL A 384 -1.25 19.67 -17.76
CA VAL A 384 -1.23 21.03 -17.21
C VAL A 384 -2.45 21.22 -16.32
N VAL A 385 -2.22 21.62 -15.07
CA VAL A 385 -3.26 21.88 -14.05
C VAL A 385 -2.96 23.19 -13.31
N PRO A 386 -3.97 23.90 -12.76
CA PRO A 386 -3.72 25.09 -11.94
C PRO A 386 -3.07 24.73 -10.58
N GLU A 387 -3.40 23.57 -10.03
CA GLU A 387 -2.87 23.05 -8.78
C GLU A 387 -2.87 21.52 -8.83
N GLU A 388 -2.00 20.89 -8.05
CA GLU A 388 -1.90 19.43 -7.97
C GLU A 388 -3.18 18.77 -7.45
N PRO A 389 -3.55 17.58 -7.97
CA PRO A 389 -4.74 16.86 -7.53
C PRO A 389 -4.62 16.35 -6.09
N ASP A 390 -5.77 15.96 -5.54
CA ASP A 390 -5.92 15.42 -4.19
C ASP A 390 -5.58 16.40 -3.05
N LYS A 391 -6.20 17.60 -3.03
CA LYS A 391 -6.21 18.49 -1.84
C LYS A 391 -6.54 17.75 -0.53
N ASN A 392 -7.40 16.72 -0.61
CA ASN A 392 -7.77 15.85 0.51
C ASN A 392 -6.73 14.74 0.82
N TYR A 393 -5.45 14.94 0.48
CA TYR A 393 -4.35 13.96 0.60
C TYR A 393 -4.27 13.31 1.98
N PHE A 394 -4.25 14.11 3.06
CA PHE A 394 -4.19 13.61 4.44
C PHE A 394 -5.53 13.13 5.01
N SER A 395 -6.61 13.15 4.22
CA SER A 395 -7.91 12.62 4.67
C SER A 395 -7.92 11.09 4.64
N LEU A 396 -8.70 10.48 5.53
CA LEU A 396 -8.95 9.03 5.55
C LEU A 396 -9.57 8.50 4.23
N ARG A 397 -10.09 9.38 3.36
CA ARG A 397 -10.61 9.03 2.02
C ARG A 397 -9.53 9.08 0.93
N GLY A 398 -8.51 9.94 1.07
CA GLY A 398 -7.37 10.05 0.13
C GLY A 398 -6.31 8.98 0.34
N ALA A 399 -6.08 8.57 1.60
CA ALA A 399 -5.08 7.57 1.97
C ALA A 399 -5.24 6.21 1.25
N ILE A 400 -6.48 5.80 0.92
CA ILE A 400 -6.74 4.51 0.26
C ILE A 400 -6.29 4.52 -1.22
N PRO A 401 -6.73 5.49 -2.08
CA PRO A 401 -6.12 5.72 -3.39
C PRO A 401 -4.59 5.82 -3.36
N MET A 402 -4.02 6.48 -2.35
CA MET A 402 -2.56 6.63 -2.21
C MET A 402 -1.86 5.30 -1.92
N MET A 403 -2.37 4.43 -1.03
CA MET A 403 -1.79 3.09 -0.82
C MET A 403 -1.92 2.21 -2.08
N ILE A 404 -3.04 2.32 -2.81
CA ILE A 404 -3.23 1.60 -4.08
C ILE A 404 -2.19 2.08 -5.10
N ASN A 405 -1.98 3.40 -5.23
CA ASN A 405 -0.91 3.95 -6.05
C ASN A 405 0.47 3.42 -5.61
N ALA A 406 0.83 3.47 -4.33
CA ALA A 406 2.12 2.97 -3.86
C ALA A 406 2.36 1.48 -4.16
N PHE A 407 1.33 0.62 -4.05
CA PHE A 407 1.45 -0.78 -4.48
C PHE A 407 1.63 -0.91 -6.00
N LEU A 408 0.95 -0.07 -6.78
CA LEU A 408 1.09 -0.02 -8.22
C LEU A 408 2.44 0.56 -8.69
N GLU A 409 3.02 1.53 -7.97
CA GLU A 409 4.39 2.01 -8.15
C GLU A 409 5.41 0.90 -7.84
N LEU A 410 5.19 0.15 -6.76
CA LEU A 410 6.00 -1.01 -6.41
C LEU A 410 5.94 -2.07 -7.52
N ILE A 411 4.77 -2.37 -8.11
CA ILE A 411 4.70 -3.24 -9.30
C ILE A 411 5.46 -2.63 -10.48
N ARG A 412 5.23 -1.34 -10.78
CA ARG A 412 5.89 -0.62 -11.90
C ARG A 412 7.41 -0.75 -11.81
N SER A 413 8.00 -0.68 -10.62
CA SER A 413 9.44 -0.81 -10.41
C SER A 413 10.05 -2.11 -10.97
N PHE A 414 9.27 -3.19 -11.04
CA PHE A 414 9.69 -4.49 -11.60
C PHE A 414 9.36 -4.64 -13.09
N THR A 415 8.34 -3.93 -13.60
CA THR A 415 7.83 -4.11 -14.97
C THR A 415 8.31 -3.06 -15.97
N ILE A 416 8.62 -1.83 -15.53
CA ILE A 416 8.93 -0.69 -16.41
C ILE A 416 10.09 -0.95 -17.38
N SER A 417 11.11 -1.72 -16.97
CA SER A 417 12.24 -2.06 -17.84
C SER A 417 11.87 -2.92 -19.05
N TYR A 418 10.70 -3.57 -19.02
CA TYR A 418 10.16 -4.37 -20.13
C TYR A 418 9.18 -3.58 -21.00
N THR A 419 8.60 -2.48 -20.49
CA THR A 419 7.58 -1.68 -21.21
C THR A 419 8.11 -0.36 -21.78
N LYS A 420 9.17 0.22 -21.19
CA LYS A 420 9.80 1.48 -21.63
C LYS A 420 11.26 1.33 -22.08
N GLY A 421 11.90 0.19 -21.80
CA GLY A 421 13.29 -0.10 -22.17
C GLY A 421 14.23 -0.26 -20.97
N ARG A 422 15.43 -0.78 -21.21
CA ARG A 422 16.37 -1.18 -20.14
C ARG A 422 16.83 -0.01 -19.27
N ASP A 423 16.87 1.19 -19.82
CA ASP A 423 17.42 2.39 -19.17
C ASP A 423 16.43 2.99 -18.14
N TYR A 424 15.21 2.48 -18.07
CA TYR A 424 14.21 2.78 -17.03
C TYR A 424 14.21 1.74 -15.90
N ARG A 425 15.21 0.83 -15.85
CA ARG A 425 15.28 -0.24 -14.85
C ARG A 425 15.63 0.30 -13.46
N GLU A 426 14.64 0.30 -12.59
CA GLU A 426 14.83 0.71 -11.19
C GLU A 426 15.80 -0.20 -10.42
N GLY A 427 16.65 0.43 -9.60
CA GLY A 427 17.62 -0.24 -8.74
C GLY A 427 16.98 -1.01 -7.58
N TRP A 428 17.75 -1.92 -6.97
CA TRP A 428 17.26 -2.70 -5.82
C TRP A 428 16.93 -1.81 -4.61
N PHE A 429 17.67 -0.70 -4.44
CA PHE A 429 17.50 0.23 -3.33
C PHE A 429 16.22 1.07 -3.47
N LEU A 430 15.98 1.66 -4.65
CA LEU A 430 14.71 2.34 -4.94
C LEU A 430 13.51 1.40 -4.77
N ARG A 431 13.61 0.15 -5.23
CA ARG A 431 12.58 -0.88 -5.01
C ARG A 431 12.31 -1.13 -3.53
N TRP A 432 13.35 -1.14 -2.69
CA TRP A 432 13.19 -1.26 -1.24
C TRP A 432 12.49 -0.03 -0.63
N VAL A 433 12.78 1.20 -1.11
CA VAL A 433 12.03 2.39 -0.67
C VAL A 433 10.59 2.39 -1.18
N ARG A 434 10.29 1.83 -2.36
CA ARG A 434 8.89 1.62 -2.77
C ARG A 434 8.15 0.59 -1.89
N VAL A 435 8.86 -0.32 -1.23
CA VAL A 435 8.26 -1.21 -0.19
C VAL A 435 7.97 -0.42 1.09
N THR A 436 8.85 0.48 1.56
CA THR A 436 8.51 1.36 2.71
C THR A 436 7.39 2.34 2.36
N GLY A 437 7.25 2.69 1.08
CA GLY A 437 6.10 3.37 0.49
C GLY A 437 4.74 2.71 0.74
N LEU A 438 4.67 1.40 1.01
CA LEU A 438 3.40 0.76 1.38
C LEU A 438 2.86 1.25 2.74
N ALA A 439 3.72 1.81 3.60
CA ALA A 439 3.33 2.50 4.83
C ALA A 439 3.26 4.03 4.64
N PHE A 440 4.11 4.61 3.79
CA PHE A 440 4.23 6.06 3.56
C PHE A 440 4.10 6.41 2.06
N PRO A 441 2.88 6.35 1.49
CA PRO A 441 2.67 6.24 0.04
C PRO A 441 3.15 7.41 -0.83
N GLY A 442 3.36 8.60 -0.25
CA GLY A 442 3.90 9.76 -0.98
C GLY A 442 5.39 10.01 -0.83
N VAL A 443 6.12 9.22 -0.03
CA VAL A 443 7.57 9.35 0.09
C VAL A 443 8.30 8.80 -1.16
N PRO A 444 7.97 7.63 -1.72
CA PRO A 444 8.63 7.16 -2.95
C PRO A 444 8.32 8.00 -4.21
N PRO A 445 7.09 8.51 -4.43
CA PRO A 445 6.80 9.46 -5.52
C PRO A 445 7.58 10.78 -5.47
N HIS A 446 8.10 11.18 -4.29
CA HIS A 446 9.00 12.33 -4.16
C HIS A 446 10.43 12.06 -4.69
N LEU A 447 10.77 10.81 -5.06
CA LEU A 447 12.15 10.46 -5.38
C LEU A 447 12.52 10.86 -6.81
N ILE A 448 13.72 11.43 -6.92
CA ILE A 448 14.19 12.16 -8.10
C ILE A 448 14.18 11.35 -9.40
N GLN A 449 14.25 10.01 -9.32
CA GLN A 449 14.13 9.11 -10.48
C GLN A 449 12.80 9.29 -11.22
N ASP A 450 11.69 9.52 -10.50
CA ASP A 450 10.37 9.68 -11.11
C ASP A 450 10.19 11.07 -11.75
N TYR A 451 10.91 12.08 -11.26
CA TYR A 451 11.01 13.37 -11.92
C TYR A 451 11.88 13.31 -13.19
N VAL A 452 13.02 12.61 -13.16
CA VAL A 452 13.85 12.34 -14.37
C VAL A 452 13.04 11.52 -15.39
N ASN A 453 12.21 10.57 -14.95
CA ASN A 453 11.34 9.83 -15.85
C ASN A 453 10.18 10.70 -16.39
N SER A 454 9.67 11.67 -15.63
CA SER A 454 8.61 12.56 -16.07
C SER A 454 9.04 13.47 -17.23
N THR A 455 10.29 13.96 -17.24
CA THR A 455 10.81 14.75 -18.38
C THR A 455 11.15 13.88 -19.60
N ARG A 456 11.63 12.64 -19.41
CA ARG A 456 11.99 11.72 -20.50
C ARG A 456 10.80 10.99 -21.15
N LEU A 457 9.82 10.58 -20.36
CA LEU A 457 8.64 9.82 -20.82
C LEU A 457 7.39 10.69 -21.01
N GLY A 458 7.41 11.94 -20.53
CA GLY A 458 6.35 12.90 -20.74
C GLY A 458 6.19 13.27 -22.23
N PRO A 459 4.96 13.23 -22.78
CA PRO A 459 4.74 13.62 -24.17
C PRO A 459 4.98 15.12 -24.39
N GLU A 460 5.66 15.43 -25.50
CA GLU A 460 6.09 16.77 -25.93
C GLU A 460 4.97 17.82 -25.87
N ASN A 461 3.74 17.42 -26.18
CA ASN A 461 2.59 18.30 -26.24
C ASN A 461 2.08 18.80 -24.87
N ILE A 462 2.63 18.37 -23.74
CA ILE A 462 2.37 18.99 -22.42
C ILE A 462 3.09 20.36 -22.32
N HIS A 463 4.21 20.50 -23.03
CA HIS A 463 4.97 21.74 -23.14
C HIS A 463 4.37 22.67 -24.21
N ALA A 464 3.20 22.32 -24.76
CA ALA A 464 2.43 23.07 -25.75
C ALA A 464 0.92 23.11 -25.39
N PRO A 465 0.08 23.95 -26.03
CA PRO A 465 -1.29 24.19 -25.56
C PRO A 465 -2.41 23.35 -26.23
N LYS A 466 -3.32 22.82 -25.39
CA LYS A 466 -4.79 22.57 -25.58
C LYS A 466 -5.37 21.16 -25.97
N HIS A 467 -6.37 20.77 -25.15
CA HIS A 467 -7.67 20.05 -25.38
C HIS A 467 -7.84 18.83 -26.34
N ILE A 468 -8.64 17.83 -25.91
CA ILE A 468 -9.87 17.24 -26.59
C ILE A 468 -10.51 16.08 -25.74
N LYS A 469 -11.52 15.31 -26.23
CA LYS A 469 -12.67 14.77 -25.46
C LYS A 469 -13.32 13.45 -26.04
N TYR A 470 -13.92 12.60 -25.16
CA TYR A 470 -14.95 11.52 -25.41
C TYR A 470 -14.56 10.26 -26.24
N ILE A 471 -15.33 9.13 -26.35
CA ILE A 471 -16.61 8.64 -25.71
C ILE A 471 -16.38 7.32 -24.88
N MET A 472 -16.94 6.08 -25.01
CA MET A 472 -18.08 5.40 -25.75
C MET A 472 -18.62 4.12 -24.99
N SER A 473 -19.40 3.23 -25.65
CA SER A 473 -20.17 2.02 -25.17
C SER A 473 -19.70 0.70 -25.86
N MET A 474 -20.27 -0.54 -25.77
CA MET A 474 -21.53 -1.20 -25.30
C MET A 474 -21.19 -2.45 -24.39
N THR A 475 -21.98 -3.51 -24.05
CA THR A 475 -23.32 -4.11 -24.43
C THR A 475 -23.92 -4.93 -23.24
N SER A 476 -24.91 -5.84 -23.40
CA SER A 476 -25.49 -6.69 -22.31
C SER A 476 -26.09 -8.05 -22.75
N ILE A 477 -26.44 -8.94 -21.79
CA ILE A 477 -27.05 -10.30 -21.97
C ILE A 477 -28.06 -10.58 -20.83
N ASN A 478 -29.13 -11.35 -21.09
CA ASN A 478 -30.22 -11.65 -20.15
C ASN A 478 -29.93 -12.76 -19.12
N PHE A 479 -30.46 -12.58 -17.91
CA PHE A 479 -30.71 -13.60 -16.86
C PHE A 479 -32.09 -13.30 -16.24
N PRO A 480 -32.86 -14.32 -15.77
CA PRO A 480 -34.17 -14.11 -15.14
C PRO A 480 -34.03 -13.73 -13.66
N GLY A 481 -34.90 -12.83 -13.17
CA GLY A 481 -34.96 -12.43 -11.76
C GLY A 481 -33.91 -11.39 -11.38
N ASN A 482 -34.27 -10.46 -10.49
CA ASN A 482 -33.47 -9.35 -10.00
C ASN A 482 -32.01 -9.74 -9.62
N TYR A 483 -31.02 -9.00 -10.10
CA TYR A 483 -29.60 -9.32 -9.87
C TYR A 483 -28.68 -8.10 -9.86
N LEU A 484 -27.53 -8.24 -9.21
CA LEU A 484 -26.36 -7.36 -9.34
C LEU A 484 -25.19 -8.20 -9.82
N VAL A 485 -24.66 -7.96 -11.02
CA VAL A 485 -23.48 -8.67 -11.53
C VAL A 485 -22.44 -7.67 -12.03
N LEU A 486 -21.24 -7.79 -11.46
CA LEU A 486 -20.05 -7.02 -11.80
C LEU A 486 -19.20 -7.76 -12.83
N ARG A 487 -18.72 -7.05 -13.86
CA ARG A 487 -17.93 -7.61 -14.96
C ARG A 487 -16.54 -6.94 -15.05
N PRO A 488 -15.57 -7.31 -14.19
CA PRO A 488 -14.24 -6.69 -14.14
C PRO A 488 -13.41 -6.83 -15.44
N GLN A 489 -13.69 -7.84 -16.27
CA GLN A 489 -13.06 -8.02 -17.58
C GLN A 489 -13.51 -6.94 -18.58
N GLU A 490 -14.79 -6.55 -18.56
CA GLU A 490 -15.42 -5.65 -19.54
C GLU A 490 -15.22 -4.15 -19.21
N VAL A 491 -14.79 -3.83 -17.99
CA VAL A 491 -14.54 -2.44 -17.56
C VAL A 491 -13.07 -2.03 -17.73
N SER A 492 -12.80 -0.86 -18.32
CA SER A 492 -11.45 -0.25 -18.30
C SER A 492 -11.18 0.42 -16.94
N TYR A 493 -9.92 0.55 -16.49
CA TYR A 493 -9.63 1.29 -15.25
C TYR A 493 -10.22 2.71 -15.27
N LEU A 494 -10.13 3.40 -16.41
CA LEU A 494 -10.74 4.71 -16.63
C LEU A 494 -12.26 4.70 -16.40
N ASN A 495 -12.97 3.63 -16.81
CA ASN A 495 -14.41 3.50 -16.57
C ASN A 495 -14.74 3.15 -15.10
N VAL A 496 -13.88 2.40 -14.39
CA VAL A 496 -13.99 2.20 -12.93
C VAL A 496 -13.86 3.54 -12.20
N PHE A 497 -12.84 4.35 -12.50
CA PHE A 497 -12.68 5.66 -11.85
C PHE A 497 -13.77 6.68 -12.24
N ARG A 498 -14.20 6.73 -13.51
CA ARG A 498 -15.35 7.55 -13.95
C ARG A 498 -16.64 7.24 -13.18
N MET A 499 -16.77 6.03 -12.66
CA MET A 499 -17.91 5.60 -11.86
C MET A 499 -18.10 6.43 -10.58
N LEU A 500 -17.03 7.00 -10.02
CA LEU A 500 -17.11 7.88 -8.84
C LEU A 500 -17.70 9.27 -9.11
N TRP A 501 -17.76 9.71 -10.38
CA TRP A 501 -18.18 11.09 -10.74
C TRP A 501 -19.37 11.18 -11.71
N ASN A 502 -19.77 10.10 -12.38
CA ASN A 502 -20.92 10.12 -13.29
C ASN A 502 -22.05 9.18 -12.83
N ASP A 503 -23.21 9.78 -12.52
CA ASP A 503 -24.33 9.19 -11.76
C ASP A 503 -25.16 8.18 -12.55
N GLU A 504 -25.09 8.16 -13.88
CA GLU A 504 -25.81 7.17 -14.70
C GLU A 504 -25.17 5.78 -14.58
N MET A 505 -25.48 5.03 -13.51
CA MET A 505 -25.02 3.64 -13.32
C MET A 505 -25.77 2.63 -14.19
N GLU A 506 -27.07 2.84 -14.38
CA GLU A 506 -27.98 1.93 -15.11
C GLU A 506 -27.60 1.72 -16.60
N LYS A 507 -26.78 2.59 -17.19
CA LYS A 507 -26.44 2.58 -18.63
C LYS A 507 -25.03 2.02 -18.95
N LYS A 508 -24.39 1.33 -18.01
CA LYS A 508 -22.98 0.87 -18.11
C LYS A 508 -22.89 -0.65 -18.21
N ALA A 509 -22.43 -1.14 -19.37
CA ALA A 509 -22.32 -2.56 -19.74
C ALA A 509 -21.69 -3.55 -18.72
N PHE A 510 -20.88 -3.03 -17.78
CA PHE A 510 -20.11 -3.82 -16.83
C PHE A 510 -20.73 -3.93 -15.42
N VAL A 511 -21.90 -3.32 -15.21
CA VAL A 511 -22.73 -3.50 -14.00
C VAL A 511 -24.18 -3.72 -14.43
N ASN A 512 -24.67 -4.96 -14.35
CA ASN A 512 -26.10 -5.23 -14.54
C ASN A 512 -26.84 -5.02 -13.22
N PHE A 513 -28.01 -4.37 -13.26
CA PHE A 513 -28.83 -3.98 -12.11
C PHE A 513 -30.33 -3.92 -12.54
N PRO A 514 -31.32 -4.18 -11.66
CA PRO A 514 -32.73 -3.82 -11.91
C PRO A 514 -32.94 -2.30 -12.04
N ASP A 515 -33.79 -1.86 -12.96
CA ASP A 515 -34.17 -0.45 -13.08
C ASP A 515 -34.85 0.07 -11.80
N GLY A 516 -34.56 1.32 -11.40
CA GLY A 516 -35.45 2.10 -10.54
C GLY A 516 -35.35 1.88 -9.02
N LYS A 517 -34.15 1.73 -8.45
CA LYS A 517 -33.92 1.87 -6.99
C LYS A 517 -32.76 2.82 -6.68
N GLU A 518 -33.01 3.83 -5.83
CA GLU A 518 -32.09 4.93 -5.52
C GLU A 518 -30.66 4.47 -5.17
N GLU A 519 -29.66 5.13 -5.78
CA GLU A 519 -28.26 4.92 -5.47
C GLU A 519 -27.83 5.66 -4.20
N ASN A 520 -27.54 4.90 -3.14
CA ASN A 520 -26.74 5.42 -2.04
C ASN A 520 -25.27 5.55 -2.47
N LEU A 521 -24.66 6.73 -2.30
CA LEU A 521 -23.25 7.02 -2.60
C LEU A 521 -22.26 6.00 -1.98
N ARG A 522 -22.59 5.41 -0.83
CA ARG A 522 -21.83 4.33 -0.18
C ARG A 522 -21.82 3.03 -1.01
N ARG A 523 -22.91 2.72 -1.72
CA ARG A 523 -23.04 1.55 -2.59
C ARG A 523 -22.05 1.63 -3.74
N ARG A 524 -22.13 2.73 -4.47
CA ARG A 524 -21.28 3.10 -5.60
C ARG A 524 -19.79 3.07 -5.25
N TRP A 525 -19.43 3.51 -4.03
CA TRP A 525 -18.06 3.46 -3.53
C TRP A 525 -17.57 2.02 -3.24
N LEU A 526 -18.44 1.15 -2.72
CA LEU A 526 -18.12 -0.27 -2.52
C LEU A 526 -18.09 -1.07 -3.82
N THR A 527 -18.98 -0.78 -4.78
CA THR A 527 -18.92 -1.31 -6.15
C THR A 527 -17.64 -0.88 -6.86
N PHE A 528 -17.19 0.37 -6.65
CA PHE A 528 -15.90 0.87 -7.13
C PHE A 528 -14.73 0.06 -6.54
N LEU A 529 -14.72 -0.16 -5.21
CA LEU A 529 -13.68 -0.97 -4.57
C LEU A 529 -13.68 -2.42 -5.07
N SER A 530 -14.84 -3.06 -5.21
CA SER A 530 -14.91 -4.45 -5.71
C SER A 530 -14.41 -4.56 -7.15
N LEU A 531 -14.88 -3.70 -8.07
CA LEU A 531 -14.37 -3.69 -9.46
C LEU A 531 -12.88 -3.36 -9.53
N LEU A 532 -12.39 -2.42 -8.73
CA LEU A 532 -10.96 -2.06 -8.70
C LEU A 532 -10.11 -3.21 -8.16
N SER A 533 -10.51 -3.85 -7.06
CA SER A 533 -9.82 -5.00 -6.47
C SER A 533 -9.83 -6.21 -7.38
N GLN A 534 -10.99 -6.60 -7.94
CA GLN A 534 -11.09 -7.71 -8.90
C GLN A 534 -10.23 -7.46 -10.13
N LYS A 535 -10.24 -6.24 -10.69
CA LYS A 535 -9.43 -5.88 -11.86
C LYS A 535 -7.93 -5.78 -11.56
N PHE A 536 -7.56 -5.32 -10.37
CA PHE A 536 -6.18 -5.33 -9.88
C PHE A 536 -5.68 -6.77 -9.72
N LEU A 537 -6.47 -7.63 -9.08
CA LEU A 537 -6.18 -9.06 -8.93
C LEU A 537 -5.94 -9.70 -10.29
N GLN A 538 -6.86 -9.52 -11.24
CA GLN A 538 -6.70 -10.01 -12.62
C GLN A 538 -5.41 -9.57 -13.30
N SER A 539 -4.91 -8.34 -13.06
CA SER A 539 -3.65 -7.88 -13.65
C SER A 539 -2.40 -8.51 -13.01
N ILE A 540 -2.51 -9.10 -11.81
CA ILE A 540 -1.44 -9.84 -11.13
C ILE A 540 -1.64 -11.37 -11.10
N ALA A 541 -2.68 -11.91 -11.72
CA ALA A 541 -3.01 -13.34 -11.69
C ALA A 541 -1.83 -14.27 -12.06
N MET A 542 -1.27 -14.10 -13.25
CA MET A 542 -0.13 -14.88 -13.73
C MET A 542 1.15 -14.72 -12.88
N PRO A 543 1.63 -13.50 -12.55
CA PRO A 543 2.82 -13.36 -11.71
C PRO A 543 2.60 -13.86 -10.28
N MET A 544 1.42 -13.72 -9.69
CA MET A 544 1.12 -14.19 -8.33
C MET A 544 1.07 -15.73 -8.26
N ALA A 545 0.39 -16.40 -9.19
CA ALA A 545 0.40 -17.87 -9.28
C ALA A 545 1.82 -18.43 -9.58
N SER A 546 2.58 -17.75 -10.45
CA SER A 546 3.98 -18.10 -10.75
C SER A 546 4.90 -17.91 -9.54
N PHE A 547 4.68 -16.87 -8.73
CA PHE A 547 5.38 -16.69 -7.45
C PHE A 547 5.00 -17.78 -6.46
N GLY A 548 3.71 -18.01 -6.23
CA GLY A 548 3.19 -19.02 -5.29
C GLY A 548 3.76 -20.41 -5.56
N SER A 549 3.61 -20.91 -6.79
CA SER A 549 4.14 -22.24 -7.15
C SER A 549 5.68 -22.34 -7.08
N ARG A 550 6.43 -21.24 -7.11
CA ARG A 550 7.88 -21.24 -6.87
C ARG A 550 8.21 -21.19 -5.38
N PHE A 551 7.43 -20.43 -4.61
CA PHE A 551 7.60 -20.29 -3.17
C PHE A 551 7.25 -21.60 -2.43
N GLU A 552 6.14 -22.26 -2.78
CA GLU A 552 5.80 -23.59 -2.25
C GLU A 552 6.82 -24.66 -2.67
N MET A 553 7.31 -24.62 -3.91
CA MET A 553 8.38 -25.52 -4.35
C MET A 553 9.65 -25.33 -3.52
N TRP A 554 9.98 -24.08 -3.14
CA TRP A 554 11.10 -23.77 -2.25
C TRP A 554 10.86 -24.21 -0.79
N LEU A 555 9.66 -23.97 -0.25
CA LEU A 555 9.26 -24.43 1.10
C LEU A 555 9.35 -25.96 1.21
N ASN A 556 8.88 -26.68 0.19
CA ASN A 556 8.96 -28.14 0.15
C ASN A 556 10.40 -28.63 -0.06
N LEU A 557 11.21 -27.96 -0.90
CA LEU A 557 12.64 -28.27 -1.06
C LEU A 557 13.40 -28.16 0.27
N VAL A 558 13.13 -27.11 1.06
CA VAL A 558 13.67 -26.94 2.42
C VAL A 558 13.12 -28.01 3.39
N SER A 559 11.86 -28.43 3.24
CA SER A 559 11.20 -29.40 4.12
C SER A 559 11.66 -30.83 3.90
N CYS A 560 11.77 -31.31 2.65
CA CYS A 560 12.34 -32.64 2.34
C CYS A 560 13.78 -32.73 2.86
N ASN A 561 14.59 -31.70 2.60
CA ASN A 561 15.95 -31.61 3.12
C ASN A 561 16.01 -31.16 4.61
N ARG A 562 14.94 -31.36 5.38
CA ARG A 562 14.73 -31.04 6.82
C ARG A 562 14.77 -29.56 7.20
N ASN A 563 15.79 -28.82 6.78
CA ASN A 563 15.94 -27.39 7.00
C ASN A 563 16.97 -26.78 6.02
N ILE A 564 17.08 -25.46 5.99
CA ILE A 564 17.92 -24.73 5.02
C ILE A 564 19.43 -25.02 5.15
N PHE A 565 19.92 -25.35 6.35
CA PHE A 565 21.32 -25.70 6.58
C PHE A 565 21.64 -27.13 6.10
N VAL A 566 20.73 -28.08 6.33
CA VAL A 566 20.84 -29.44 5.81
C VAL A 566 20.65 -29.46 4.28
N LEU A 567 19.76 -28.63 3.72
CA LEU A 567 19.67 -28.38 2.28
C LEU A 567 20.99 -27.89 1.69
N PHE A 568 21.67 -26.94 2.34
CA PHE A 568 22.98 -26.44 1.91
C PHE A 568 24.06 -27.53 1.96
N ILE A 569 24.09 -28.34 3.03
CA ILE A 569 25.00 -29.51 3.12
C ILE A 569 24.70 -30.54 2.03
N ASN A 570 23.43 -30.83 1.75
CA ASN A 570 23.02 -31.76 0.70
C ASN A 570 23.37 -31.22 -0.70
N TYR A 571 23.29 -29.90 -0.91
CA TYR A 571 23.74 -29.23 -2.12
C TYR A 571 25.25 -29.39 -2.33
N LEU A 572 26.07 -29.08 -1.33
CA LEU A 572 27.52 -29.29 -1.39
C LEU A 572 27.93 -30.76 -1.58
N ARG A 573 27.07 -31.71 -1.17
CA ARG A 573 27.30 -33.17 -1.32
C ARG A 573 26.69 -33.76 -2.60
N GLY A 574 26.00 -32.98 -3.43
CA GLY A 574 25.28 -33.48 -4.61
C GLY A 574 24.09 -34.40 -4.30
N ARG A 575 23.56 -34.37 -3.07
CA ARG A 575 22.49 -35.25 -2.55
C ARG A 575 21.22 -34.47 -2.19
N VAL A 576 20.85 -33.48 -2.99
CA VAL A 576 19.63 -32.69 -2.79
C VAL A 576 18.41 -33.53 -3.13
N GLU A 577 17.61 -33.85 -2.12
CA GLU A 577 16.30 -34.45 -2.31
C GLU A 577 15.37 -33.41 -2.96
N ARG A 578 14.64 -33.79 -4.01
CA ARG A 578 13.77 -32.88 -4.77
C ARG A 578 12.30 -33.20 -4.47
N PRO A 579 11.48 -32.19 -4.10
CA PRO A 579 10.06 -32.41 -3.88
C PRO A 579 9.34 -32.71 -5.20
N VAL A 580 8.29 -33.53 -5.11
CA VAL A 580 7.38 -33.89 -6.21
C VAL A 580 5.98 -33.45 -5.79
N LYS A 581 5.27 -32.66 -6.61
CA LYS A 581 4.00 -32.02 -6.22
C LYS A 581 2.90 -33.03 -5.88
N GLU A 582 2.94 -34.17 -6.55
CA GLU A 582 1.95 -35.24 -6.51
C GLU A 582 2.23 -36.26 -5.39
N SER A 583 3.18 -35.97 -4.50
CA SER A 583 3.59 -36.88 -3.42
C SER A 583 2.88 -36.60 -2.09
N GLU A 584 2.75 -37.64 -1.27
CA GLU A 584 2.26 -37.56 0.11
C GLU A 584 3.19 -36.81 1.08
N THR A 585 4.30 -36.22 0.59
CA THR A 585 5.24 -35.41 1.37
C THR A 585 5.24 -33.93 0.95
N PHE A 586 4.54 -33.57 -0.13
CA PHE A 586 4.39 -32.19 -0.58
C PHE A 586 3.23 -31.50 0.14
N LEU A 587 3.51 -30.36 0.77
CA LEU A 587 2.54 -29.53 1.49
C LEU A 587 2.22 -28.25 0.71
N SER A 588 0.97 -27.82 0.74
CA SER A 588 0.55 -26.47 0.35
C SER A 588 1.16 -25.41 1.29
N PHE A 589 1.08 -24.13 0.93
CA PHE A 589 1.35 -23.02 1.83
C PHE A 589 0.60 -23.17 3.17
N THR A 590 -0.66 -23.59 3.15
CA THR A 590 -1.49 -23.86 4.34
C THR A 590 -0.92 -24.99 5.18
N GLY A 591 -0.50 -26.09 4.55
CA GLY A 591 0.19 -27.20 5.21
C GLY A 591 1.54 -26.81 5.81
N HIS A 592 2.24 -25.85 5.23
CA HIS A 592 3.46 -25.28 5.82
C HIS A 592 3.19 -24.33 7.01
N LEU A 593 2.02 -23.70 7.11
CA LEU A 593 1.62 -22.94 8.30
C LEU A 593 1.45 -23.89 9.50
N ASP A 594 0.63 -24.95 9.34
CA ASP A 594 0.34 -25.93 10.38
C ASP A 594 0.56 -27.38 9.89
N LYS A 595 1.67 -27.98 10.31
CA LYS A 595 2.07 -29.34 9.89
C LYS A 595 1.38 -30.49 10.64
N ARG A 596 0.43 -30.22 11.55
CA ARG A 596 -0.24 -31.26 12.34
C ARG A 596 -1.26 -32.02 11.51
N VAL A 597 -1.08 -33.34 11.36
CA VAL A 597 -2.02 -34.23 10.66
C VAL A 597 -2.86 -35.10 11.61
N ASP A 598 -2.33 -35.47 12.78
CA ASP A 598 -3.03 -36.35 13.72
C ASP A 598 -4.21 -35.64 14.41
N LEU A 599 -5.32 -36.36 14.57
CA LEU A 599 -6.43 -35.95 15.44
C LEU A 599 -5.95 -35.85 16.90
N ASP A 600 -6.64 -35.05 17.72
CA ASP A 600 -6.24 -34.89 19.11
C ASP A 600 -6.58 -36.14 19.93
N LYS A 601 -5.57 -36.77 20.54
CA LYS A 601 -5.70 -38.04 21.28
C LYS A 601 -6.59 -37.93 22.53
N ASN A 602 -6.89 -36.71 22.97
CA ASN A 602 -7.79 -36.43 24.08
C ASN A 602 -9.25 -36.29 23.64
N ILE A 603 -9.55 -36.32 22.33
CA ILE A 603 -10.89 -36.17 21.76
C ILE A 603 -11.29 -37.50 21.10
N LYS A 604 -12.31 -38.15 21.64
CA LYS A 604 -12.77 -39.49 21.26
C LYS A 604 -14.14 -39.45 20.58
N HIS A 605 -14.50 -40.55 19.92
CA HIS A 605 -15.86 -40.84 19.49
C HIS A 605 -16.84 -40.69 20.66
N GLY A 606 -17.89 -39.89 20.45
CA GLY A 606 -18.89 -39.56 21.48
C GLY A 606 -18.67 -38.22 22.19
N ASP A 607 -17.45 -37.68 22.22
CA ASP A 607 -17.17 -36.40 22.88
C ASP A 607 -17.91 -35.24 22.19
N SER A 608 -18.39 -34.27 22.97
CA SER A 608 -19.21 -33.15 22.47
C SER A 608 -18.51 -32.26 21.45
N ARG A 609 -17.18 -32.31 21.40
CA ARG A 609 -16.33 -31.61 20.42
C ARG A 609 -15.85 -32.48 19.25
N TYR A 610 -16.15 -33.78 19.20
CA TYR A 610 -15.58 -34.73 18.21
C TYR A 610 -15.81 -34.28 16.77
N TYR A 611 -17.07 -34.09 16.36
CA TYR A 611 -17.39 -33.67 15.00
C TYR A 611 -16.83 -32.28 14.65
N SER A 612 -16.72 -31.36 15.62
CA SER A 612 -16.06 -30.07 15.41
C SER A 612 -14.55 -30.24 15.15
N ALA A 613 -13.89 -31.11 15.91
CA ALA A 613 -12.47 -31.40 15.78
C ALA A 613 -12.13 -32.15 14.48
N LEU A 614 -12.94 -33.14 14.09
CA LEU A 614 -12.81 -33.83 12.81
C LEU A 614 -13.08 -32.89 11.63
N SER A 615 -14.14 -32.08 11.70
CA SER A 615 -14.51 -31.12 10.65
C SER A 615 -13.43 -30.08 10.40
N VAL A 616 -12.83 -29.49 11.44
CA VAL A 616 -11.75 -28.50 11.23
C VAL A 616 -10.48 -29.13 10.66
N MET A 617 -10.17 -30.37 11.04
CA MET A 617 -9.04 -31.11 10.47
C MET A 617 -9.29 -31.49 9.00
N ALA A 618 -10.53 -31.84 8.63
CA ALA A 618 -10.91 -32.11 7.24
C ALA A 618 -10.93 -30.82 6.39
N ALA A 619 -11.51 -29.73 6.89
CA ALA A 619 -11.51 -28.42 6.26
C ALA A 619 -10.10 -27.86 6.02
N LYS A 620 -9.15 -28.16 6.92
CA LYS A 620 -7.72 -27.89 6.74
C LYS A 620 -7.08 -28.82 5.70
N LEU A 621 -7.37 -30.12 5.76
CA LEU A 621 -6.80 -31.13 4.86
C LEU A 621 -7.24 -30.93 3.39
N ALA A 622 -8.37 -30.25 3.15
CA ALA A 622 -8.87 -29.93 1.81
C ALA A 622 -7.95 -29.01 0.97
N TYR A 623 -6.93 -28.38 1.58
CA TYR A 623 -5.92 -27.59 0.87
C TYR A 623 -4.75 -28.43 0.30
N GLU A 624 -4.69 -29.73 0.61
CA GLU A 624 -3.57 -30.59 0.24
C GLU A 624 -3.88 -31.48 -0.99
N ASN A 625 -2.83 -32.05 -1.59
CA ASN A 625 -2.95 -32.91 -2.78
C ASN A 625 -3.55 -34.29 -2.46
N GLU A 626 -4.13 -34.97 -3.46
CA GLU A 626 -4.80 -36.28 -3.27
C GLU A 626 -3.93 -37.30 -2.51
N ALA A 627 -2.65 -37.44 -2.86
CA ALA A 627 -1.77 -38.43 -2.21
C ALA A 627 -1.57 -38.10 -0.72
N PHE A 628 -1.41 -36.83 -0.37
CA PHE A 628 -1.35 -36.37 1.01
C PHE A 628 -2.66 -36.63 1.76
N VAL A 629 -3.81 -36.25 1.18
CA VAL A 629 -5.14 -36.49 1.77
C VAL A 629 -5.38 -38.00 2.00
N LYS A 630 -5.05 -38.82 1.02
CA LYS A 630 -5.17 -40.29 1.04
C LYS A 630 -4.29 -40.94 2.10
N ASN A 631 -3.05 -40.46 2.26
CA ASN A 631 -2.16 -40.89 3.34
C ASN A 631 -2.74 -40.53 4.71
N VAL A 632 -3.13 -39.26 4.93
CA VAL A 632 -3.67 -38.83 6.23
C VAL A 632 -4.96 -39.56 6.60
N VAL A 633 -5.96 -39.60 5.72
CA VAL A 633 -7.26 -40.24 6.01
C VAL A 633 -7.09 -41.73 6.29
N ARG A 634 -6.34 -42.47 5.46
CA ARG A 634 -6.23 -43.94 5.57
C ARG A 634 -5.18 -44.38 6.59
N ASN A 635 -4.01 -43.73 6.64
CA ASN A 635 -2.88 -44.17 7.47
C ASN A 635 -2.82 -43.49 8.84
N HIS A 636 -3.23 -42.22 8.97
CA HIS A 636 -3.26 -41.52 10.26
C HIS A 636 -4.62 -41.64 10.94
N TRP A 637 -5.73 -41.29 10.27
CA TRP A 637 -7.06 -41.28 10.88
C TRP A 637 -7.76 -42.65 10.88
N LYS A 638 -7.26 -43.60 10.07
CA LYS A 638 -7.83 -44.96 9.89
C LYS A 638 -9.27 -44.96 9.37
N MET A 639 -9.63 -43.94 8.58
CA MET A 639 -10.94 -43.75 7.96
C MET A 639 -10.90 -44.12 6.47
N GLU A 640 -12.06 -44.29 5.84
CA GLU A 640 -12.12 -44.51 4.40
C GLU A 640 -12.11 -43.16 3.65
N LEU A 641 -11.21 -43.01 2.68
CA LEU A 641 -11.31 -41.94 1.68
C LEU A 641 -12.20 -42.44 0.54
N ILE A 642 -13.38 -41.86 0.40
CA ILE A 642 -14.40 -42.15 -0.62
C ILE A 642 -13.96 -41.58 -1.98
N GLY A 643 -13.47 -40.34 -2.00
CA GLY A 643 -13.04 -39.66 -3.21
C GLY A 643 -12.44 -38.28 -2.94
N TYR A 644 -11.62 -37.82 -3.90
CA TYR A 644 -11.02 -36.49 -3.95
C TYR A 644 -11.32 -35.91 -5.33
N TYR A 645 -11.72 -34.64 -5.39
CA TYR A 645 -12.33 -34.06 -6.58
C TYR A 645 -11.79 -32.67 -6.89
N ASN A 646 -11.54 -32.42 -8.17
CA ASN A 646 -11.31 -31.10 -8.74
C ASN A 646 -12.55 -30.74 -9.57
N PHE A 647 -13.21 -29.63 -9.27
CA PHE A 647 -14.48 -29.26 -9.90
C PHE A 647 -14.35 -28.08 -10.85
N TRP A 648 -15.12 -28.14 -11.93
CA TRP A 648 -15.21 -27.13 -12.97
C TRP A 648 -16.07 -25.94 -12.55
N ASN A 649 -15.58 -24.73 -12.84
CA ASN A 649 -16.32 -23.48 -12.69
C ASN A 649 -16.66 -22.94 -14.09
N ASP A 650 -17.94 -22.97 -14.47
CA ASP A 650 -18.38 -22.61 -15.81
C ASP A 650 -18.25 -21.10 -16.12
N PHE A 651 -18.18 -20.24 -15.11
CA PHE A 651 -17.92 -18.81 -15.29
C PHE A 651 -16.42 -18.47 -15.45
N GLN A 652 -15.53 -19.37 -15.03
CA GLN A 652 -14.07 -19.19 -15.14
C GLN A 652 -13.44 -20.12 -16.20
N GLN A 653 -14.19 -21.09 -16.74
CA GLN A 653 -13.76 -22.10 -17.71
C GLN A 653 -12.45 -22.84 -17.30
N LYS A 654 -12.33 -23.17 -16.01
CA LYS A 654 -11.23 -23.95 -15.42
C LYS A 654 -11.68 -24.73 -14.18
N LEU A 655 -10.82 -25.61 -13.69
CA LEU A 655 -10.96 -26.23 -12.37
C LEU A 655 -10.50 -25.24 -11.29
N THR A 656 -11.34 -24.96 -10.29
CA THR A 656 -11.01 -24.02 -9.18
C THR A 656 -11.40 -24.53 -7.80
N THR A 657 -12.57 -25.16 -7.70
CA THR A 657 -13.08 -25.68 -6.43
C THR A 657 -12.55 -27.09 -6.23
N GLN A 658 -11.95 -27.35 -5.07
CA GLN A 658 -11.58 -28.70 -4.65
C GLN A 658 -12.43 -29.15 -3.47
N GLY A 659 -12.63 -30.46 -3.36
CA GLY A 659 -13.23 -31.06 -2.17
C GLY A 659 -12.99 -32.56 -2.11
N PHE A 660 -13.16 -33.14 -0.94
CA PHE A 660 -13.01 -34.58 -0.74
C PHE A 660 -14.06 -35.12 0.24
N MET A 661 -14.31 -36.43 0.14
CA MET A 661 -15.29 -37.15 0.95
C MET A 661 -14.60 -38.30 1.69
N LEU A 662 -14.89 -38.44 2.99
CA LEU A 662 -14.40 -39.54 3.82
C LEU A 662 -15.54 -40.16 4.64
N HIS A 663 -15.41 -41.43 5.05
CA HIS A 663 -16.34 -42.13 5.95
C HIS A 663 -15.62 -42.57 7.22
N ASP A 664 -16.06 -42.06 8.38
CA ASP A 664 -15.70 -42.63 9.68
C ASP A 664 -16.67 -43.75 10.02
N LYS A 665 -16.24 -44.99 9.74
CA LYS A 665 -17.03 -46.21 9.98
C LYS A 665 -17.31 -46.51 11.45
N ASN A 666 -16.61 -45.86 12.38
CA ASN A 666 -16.87 -46.03 13.82
C ASN A 666 -18.03 -45.13 14.29
N ALA A 667 -18.27 -44.02 13.58
CA ALA A 667 -19.37 -43.08 13.82
C ALA A 667 -20.54 -43.22 12.82
N ASP A 668 -20.36 -44.05 11.79
CA ASP A 668 -21.17 -44.11 10.57
C ASP A 668 -21.47 -42.73 9.95
N MET A 669 -20.41 -41.90 9.86
CA MET A 669 -20.51 -40.49 9.48
C MET A 669 -19.63 -40.17 8.28
N ILE A 670 -20.23 -39.65 7.21
CA ILE A 670 -19.54 -39.12 6.03
C ILE A 670 -19.17 -37.67 6.27
N ILE A 671 -17.92 -37.27 6.07
CA ILE A 671 -17.51 -35.86 6.07
C ILE A 671 -17.22 -35.42 4.63
N VAL A 672 -17.88 -34.35 4.20
CA VAL A 672 -17.65 -33.67 2.92
C VAL A 672 -16.94 -32.36 3.19
N ALA A 673 -15.68 -32.23 2.77
CA ALA A 673 -14.85 -31.07 3.03
C ALA A 673 -14.54 -30.30 1.75
N PHE A 674 -14.89 -29.01 1.71
CA PHE A 674 -14.59 -28.09 0.61
C PHE A 674 -13.38 -27.21 0.92
N ARG A 675 -12.50 -27.04 -0.07
CA ARG A 675 -11.33 -26.16 -0.01
C ARG A 675 -11.75 -24.69 -0.04
N GLY A 676 -11.05 -23.84 0.69
CA GLY A 676 -11.16 -22.38 0.58
C GLY A 676 -10.09 -21.76 -0.34
N THR A 677 -9.86 -20.47 -0.13
CA THR A 677 -8.94 -19.64 -0.93
C THR A 677 -7.48 -19.97 -0.64
N GLU A 678 -6.73 -20.40 -1.67
CA GLU A 678 -5.26 -20.53 -1.56
C GLU A 678 -4.61 -19.14 -1.49
N ALA A 679 -3.51 -19.01 -0.74
CA ALA A 679 -2.81 -17.74 -0.56
C ALA A 679 -2.35 -17.09 -1.89
N PHE A 680 -2.21 -17.87 -2.97
CA PHE A 680 -1.75 -17.39 -4.28
C PHE A 680 -2.77 -17.61 -5.43
N ASP A 681 -3.97 -18.15 -5.16
CA ASP A 681 -5.03 -18.31 -6.17
C ASP A 681 -5.87 -17.03 -6.26
N VAL A 682 -5.45 -16.17 -7.18
CA VAL A 682 -6.12 -14.92 -7.53
C VAL A 682 -7.58 -15.13 -7.98
N ASP A 683 -7.89 -16.29 -8.55
CA ASP A 683 -9.25 -16.72 -8.92
C ASP A 683 -10.21 -16.70 -7.72
N ALA A 684 -9.76 -17.34 -6.64
CA ALA A 684 -10.48 -17.42 -5.37
C ALA A 684 -10.51 -16.08 -4.64
N TRP A 685 -9.40 -15.33 -4.59
CA TRP A 685 -9.41 -13.95 -4.05
C TRP A 685 -10.39 -13.04 -4.81
N SER A 686 -10.44 -13.12 -6.15
CA SER A 686 -11.41 -12.35 -6.94
C SER A 686 -12.86 -12.78 -6.70
N THR A 687 -13.07 -13.98 -6.16
CA THR A 687 -14.38 -14.50 -5.74
C THR A 687 -14.75 -13.95 -4.36
N ASP A 688 -13.80 -13.89 -3.41
CA ASP A 688 -14.01 -13.31 -2.07
C ASP A 688 -14.19 -11.78 -2.07
N PHE A 689 -13.62 -11.08 -3.06
CA PHE A 689 -13.81 -9.64 -3.27
C PHE A 689 -14.99 -9.28 -4.19
N ASP A 690 -15.72 -10.26 -4.73
CA ASP A 690 -16.99 -10.00 -5.43
C ASP A 690 -18.04 -9.49 -4.42
N ILE A 691 -18.97 -8.68 -4.89
CA ILE A 691 -20.17 -8.25 -4.12
C ILE A 691 -21.45 -8.43 -4.94
N SER A 692 -21.34 -9.09 -6.10
CA SER A 692 -22.44 -9.50 -6.96
C SER A 692 -23.37 -10.50 -6.24
N TRP A 693 -24.64 -10.52 -6.63
CA TRP A 693 -25.64 -11.45 -6.12
C TRP A 693 -26.74 -11.71 -7.15
N TYR A 694 -27.39 -12.87 -7.03
CA TYR A 694 -28.65 -13.19 -7.72
C TYR A 694 -29.76 -13.34 -6.67
N GLU A 695 -30.98 -12.87 -6.98
CA GLU A 695 -32.17 -13.03 -6.15
C GLU A 695 -32.96 -14.26 -6.62
N PHE A 696 -33.15 -15.24 -5.73
CA PHE A 696 -33.95 -16.43 -5.99
C PHE A 696 -35.30 -16.31 -5.28
N PRO A 697 -36.44 -16.39 -6.00
CA PRO A 697 -37.76 -16.18 -5.40
C PRO A 697 -38.04 -17.09 -4.19
N GLY A 698 -38.40 -16.50 -3.05
CA GLY A 698 -38.67 -17.22 -1.79
C GLY A 698 -37.42 -17.78 -1.10
N THR A 699 -36.22 -17.46 -1.61
CA THR A 699 -34.92 -17.88 -1.08
C THR A 699 -34.02 -16.67 -0.76
N GLY A 700 -34.34 -15.47 -1.26
CA GLY A 700 -33.57 -14.26 -1.04
C GLY A 700 -32.38 -14.08 -1.97
N LYS A 701 -31.46 -13.17 -1.60
CA LYS A 701 -30.25 -12.87 -2.39
C LYS A 701 -29.08 -13.68 -1.90
N ILE A 702 -28.35 -14.29 -2.84
CA ILE A 702 -27.21 -15.15 -2.57
C ILE A 702 -25.97 -14.59 -3.28
N HIS A 703 -24.81 -14.67 -2.60
CA HIS A 703 -23.54 -14.21 -3.13
C HIS A 703 -23.12 -14.96 -4.40
N CYS A 704 -22.89 -14.19 -5.47
CA CYS A 704 -22.66 -14.71 -6.81
C CYS A 704 -21.40 -15.58 -6.90
N GLY A 705 -20.31 -15.16 -6.27
CA GLY A 705 -19.03 -15.87 -6.29
C GLY A 705 -19.12 -17.29 -5.74
N PHE A 706 -19.77 -17.46 -4.59
CA PHE A 706 -19.86 -18.77 -3.92
C PHE A 706 -20.79 -19.74 -4.67
N MET A 707 -21.83 -19.24 -5.35
CA MET A 707 -22.66 -20.07 -6.23
C MET A 707 -21.90 -20.53 -7.49
N LYS A 708 -21.12 -19.64 -8.13
CA LYS A 708 -20.22 -20.02 -9.25
C LYS A 708 -19.25 -21.13 -8.84
N ALA A 709 -18.68 -21.02 -7.64
CA ALA A 709 -17.74 -22.00 -7.10
C ALA A 709 -18.40 -23.34 -6.68
N LEU A 710 -19.68 -23.33 -6.28
CA LEU A 710 -20.45 -24.55 -5.97
C LEU A 710 -21.00 -25.24 -7.23
N GLY A 711 -21.27 -24.51 -8.31
CA GLY A 711 -21.68 -25.11 -9.58
C GLY A 711 -22.76 -24.42 -10.41
N LEU A 712 -23.08 -23.15 -10.14
CA LEU A 712 -24.00 -22.36 -10.98
C LEU A 712 -23.49 -22.36 -12.44
N LEU A 713 -24.37 -22.71 -13.38
CA LEU A 713 -24.05 -22.80 -14.81
C LEU A 713 -24.34 -21.46 -15.52
N MET A 714 -23.45 -21.05 -16.42
CA MET A 714 -23.52 -19.72 -17.05
C MET A 714 -24.71 -19.54 -17.99
N ARG A 715 -25.27 -20.64 -18.51
CA ARG A 715 -26.40 -20.64 -19.46
C ARG A 715 -27.71 -21.18 -18.88
N GLU A 716 -27.63 -22.04 -17.87
CA GLU A 716 -28.75 -22.86 -17.37
C GLU A 716 -29.09 -22.57 -15.90
N GLY A 717 -28.25 -21.82 -15.18
CA GLY A 717 -28.45 -21.53 -13.77
C GLY A 717 -28.26 -22.77 -12.90
N TRP A 718 -29.35 -23.25 -12.30
CA TRP A 718 -29.40 -24.44 -11.43
C TRP A 718 -30.46 -25.45 -11.94
N PRO A 719 -30.21 -26.19 -13.04
CA PRO A 719 -31.11 -27.24 -13.48
C PRO A 719 -31.19 -28.39 -12.45
N GLU A 720 -32.35 -28.99 -12.26
CA GLU A 720 -32.56 -30.13 -11.33
C GLU A 720 -31.62 -31.31 -11.64
N LYS A 721 -31.37 -31.54 -12.94
CA LYS A 721 -30.54 -32.63 -13.48
C LYS A 721 -29.55 -32.05 -14.47
N TYR A 722 -28.27 -32.40 -14.32
CA TYR A 722 -27.18 -31.95 -15.19
C TYR A 722 -26.35 -33.16 -15.64
N ASN A 723 -26.04 -33.24 -16.93
CA ASN A 723 -25.27 -34.35 -17.50
C ASN A 723 -23.77 -34.04 -17.48
N GLN A 724 -23.01 -34.78 -16.68
CA GLN A 724 -21.57 -34.54 -16.46
C GLN A 724 -20.65 -35.28 -17.47
N ALA A 725 -21.21 -35.78 -18.58
CA ALA A 725 -20.51 -36.59 -19.58
C ALA A 725 -19.28 -35.92 -20.23
N ASP A 726 -19.24 -34.58 -20.29
CA ASP A 726 -18.17 -33.79 -20.94
C ASP A 726 -16.83 -33.76 -20.16
N GLY A 727 -16.68 -34.58 -19.13
CA GLY A 727 -15.47 -34.63 -18.29
C GLY A 727 -15.28 -33.39 -17.39
N ARG A 728 -16.35 -32.61 -17.18
CA ARG A 728 -16.37 -31.37 -16.39
C ARG A 728 -17.22 -31.58 -15.13
N PRO A 729 -16.71 -32.22 -14.07
CA PRO A 729 -17.47 -32.48 -12.85
C PRO A 729 -17.78 -31.17 -12.14
N ILE A 730 -19.05 -30.94 -11.83
CA ILE A 730 -19.56 -29.77 -11.11
C ILE A 730 -19.75 -30.16 -9.64
N ALA A 731 -19.34 -29.29 -8.70
CA ALA A 731 -19.22 -29.65 -7.28
C ALA A 731 -20.54 -30.11 -6.65
N TYR A 732 -21.61 -29.33 -6.83
CA TYR A 732 -22.95 -29.67 -6.34
C TYR A 732 -23.41 -31.05 -6.86
N TYR A 733 -23.50 -31.23 -8.19
CA TYR A 733 -24.05 -32.45 -8.78
C TYR A 733 -23.20 -33.69 -8.48
N THR A 734 -21.87 -33.59 -8.56
CA THR A 734 -20.96 -34.72 -8.26
C THR A 734 -21.12 -35.20 -6.82
N ILE A 735 -21.12 -34.28 -5.84
CA ILE A 735 -21.27 -34.63 -4.43
C ILE A 735 -22.71 -35.10 -4.14
N ARG A 736 -23.73 -34.50 -4.77
CA ARG A 736 -25.14 -34.89 -4.59
C ARG A 736 -25.40 -36.32 -5.03
N GLU A 737 -25.04 -36.68 -6.27
CA GLU A 737 -25.28 -38.04 -6.74
C GLU A 737 -24.43 -39.07 -5.96
N LYS A 738 -23.20 -38.70 -5.55
CA LYS A 738 -22.38 -39.60 -4.73
C LYS A 738 -22.91 -39.77 -3.30
N LEU A 739 -23.54 -38.74 -2.72
CA LEU A 739 -24.24 -38.86 -1.45
C LEU A 739 -25.49 -39.76 -1.58
N LYS A 740 -26.29 -39.65 -2.67
CA LYS A 740 -27.41 -40.57 -2.92
C LYS A 740 -26.93 -42.02 -3.00
N GLU A 741 -25.95 -42.28 -3.87
CA GLU A 741 -25.38 -43.62 -4.08
C GLU A 741 -24.95 -44.29 -2.77
N LEU A 742 -24.39 -43.53 -1.82
CA LEU A 742 -23.92 -44.05 -0.53
C LEU A 742 -25.02 -44.14 0.54
N LEU A 743 -25.96 -43.19 0.57
CA LEU A 743 -27.05 -43.14 1.56
C LEU A 743 -28.24 -44.04 1.19
N GLU A 744 -28.29 -44.55 -0.05
CA GLU A 744 -29.13 -45.67 -0.51
C GLU A 744 -28.54 -47.04 -0.11
N GLN A 745 -27.22 -47.16 0.04
CA GLN A 745 -26.54 -48.42 0.43
C GLN A 745 -26.65 -48.74 1.92
N ASN A 746 -26.89 -47.75 2.77
CA ASN A 746 -27.14 -47.91 4.20
C ASN A 746 -28.12 -46.84 4.68
N GLU A 747 -29.17 -47.24 5.41
CA GLU A 747 -30.20 -46.32 5.93
C GLU A 747 -29.74 -45.51 7.15
N THR A 748 -28.72 -45.95 7.90
CA THR A 748 -28.28 -45.28 9.14
C THR A 748 -27.28 -44.14 8.92
N THR A 749 -26.42 -44.25 7.90
CA THR A 749 -25.30 -43.31 7.67
C THR A 749 -25.79 -41.88 7.60
N LYS A 750 -25.08 -40.94 8.23
CA LYS A 750 -25.32 -39.50 8.06
C LYS A 750 -24.13 -38.81 7.41
N PHE A 751 -24.30 -37.56 6.99
CA PHE A 751 -23.20 -36.74 6.51
C PHE A 751 -23.09 -35.37 7.18
N ILE A 752 -21.89 -34.83 7.18
CA ILE A 752 -21.53 -33.48 7.63
C ILE A 752 -20.88 -32.73 6.48
N LEU A 753 -21.25 -31.46 6.33
CA LEU A 753 -20.66 -30.51 5.38
C LEU A 753 -19.68 -29.59 6.12
N THR A 754 -18.47 -29.41 5.60
CA THR A 754 -17.46 -28.54 6.23
C THR A 754 -16.56 -27.81 5.23
N GLY A 755 -15.94 -26.73 5.69
CA GLY A 755 -14.93 -25.99 4.96
C GLY A 755 -14.39 -24.80 5.75
N HIS A 756 -13.20 -24.32 5.34
CA HIS A 756 -12.57 -23.12 5.86
C HIS A 756 -12.66 -22.00 4.82
N SER A 757 -12.79 -20.74 5.25
CA SER A 757 -12.84 -19.57 4.36
C SER A 757 -13.99 -19.70 3.33
N MET A 758 -13.75 -19.38 2.06
CA MET A 758 -14.65 -19.65 0.92
C MET A 758 -15.25 -21.08 0.93
N GLY A 759 -14.49 -22.09 1.36
CA GLY A 759 -14.97 -23.47 1.46
C GLY A 759 -16.11 -23.62 2.50
N GLY A 760 -16.08 -22.83 3.57
CA GLY A 760 -17.17 -22.76 4.54
C GLY A 760 -18.43 -22.10 3.97
N ALA A 761 -18.28 -21.12 3.07
CA ALA A 761 -19.42 -20.56 2.33
C ALA A 761 -20.03 -21.57 1.36
N ILE A 762 -19.21 -22.29 0.59
CA ILE A 762 -19.65 -23.38 -0.31
C ILE A 762 -20.38 -24.48 0.47
N ALA A 763 -19.83 -24.92 1.60
CA ALA A 763 -20.46 -25.89 2.50
C ALA A 763 -21.85 -25.43 3.01
N SER A 764 -22.03 -24.13 3.26
CA SER A 764 -23.31 -23.56 3.69
C SER A 764 -24.35 -23.39 2.58
N LEU A 765 -23.92 -23.23 1.32
CA LEU A 765 -24.82 -23.17 0.16
C LEU A 765 -25.35 -24.54 -0.24
N PHE A 766 -24.58 -25.60 -0.02
CA PHE A 766 -24.96 -26.96 -0.40
C PHE A 766 -26.38 -27.37 0.06
N PRO A 767 -26.79 -27.21 1.34
CA PRO A 767 -28.15 -27.54 1.78
C PRO A 767 -29.22 -26.63 1.14
N ALA A 768 -28.91 -25.37 0.82
CA ALA A 768 -29.85 -24.50 0.13
C ALA A 768 -30.16 -25.00 -1.29
N ILE A 769 -29.15 -25.43 -2.05
CA ILE A 769 -29.37 -25.97 -3.40
C ILE A 769 -30.02 -27.36 -3.33
N LEU A 770 -29.74 -28.18 -2.30
CA LEU A 770 -30.52 -29.41 -2.02
C LEU A 770 -32.01 -29.09 -1.83
N ALA A 771 -32.35 -28.06 -1.06
CA ALA A 771 -33.73 -27.64 -0.83
C ALA A 771 -34.41 -27.09 -2.08
N MET A 772 -33.70 -26.28 -2.88
CA MET A 772 -34.19 -25.78 -4.18
C MET A 772 -34.48 -26.91 -5.18
N HIS A 773 -33.73 -28.02 -5.12
CA HIS A 773 -33.98 -29.24 -5.91
C HIS A 773 -34.82 -30.29 -5.19
N GLN A 774 -35.47 -29.93 -4.07
CA GLN A 774 -36.41 -30.78 -3.30
C GLN A 774 -35.82 -32.10 -2.79
N GLU A 775 -34.50 -32.14 -2.55
CA GLU A 775 -33.71 -33.32 -2.13
C GLU A 775 -33.91 -33.64 -0.63
N THR A 776 -35.17 -33.75 -0.21
CA THR A 776 -35.59 -33.94 1.20
C THR A 776 -34.98 -35.18 1.85
N GLY A 777 -34.81 -36.26 1.08
CA GLY A 777 -34.12 -37.47 1.54
C GLY A 777 -32.66 -37.24 1.93
N LEU A 778 -31.94 -36.35 1.24
CA LEU A 778 -30.58 -35.95 1.63
C LEU A 778 -30.61 -34.98 2.81
N LEU A 779 -31.52 -34.01 2.82
CA LEU A 779 -31.65 -33.05 3.92
C LEU A 779 -31.95 -33.73 5.27
N ASN A 780 -32.77 -34.77 5.28
CA ASN A 780 -33.06 -35.59 6.47
C ASN A 780 -31.87 -36.44 6.96
N ARG A 781 -30.80 -36.56 6.16
CA ARG A 781 -29.59 -37.35 6.46
C ARG A 781 -28.35 -36.47 6.73
N LEU A 782 -28.49 -35.16 6.65
CA LEU A 782 -27.50 -34.17 7.08
C LEU A 782 -27.51 -34.08 8.62
N GLU A 783 -26.40 -34.40 9.28
CA GLU A 783 -26.25 -34.19 10.73
C GLU A 783 -25.93 -32.71 11.03
N GLY A 784 -25.12 -32.08 10.17
CA GLY A 784 -24.89 -30.64 10.27
C GLY A 784 -23.83 -30.05 9.35
N VAL A 785 -23.71 -28.73 9.44
CA VAL A 785 -22.76 -27.89 8.71
C VAL A 785 -21.81 -27.23 9.72
N TYR A 786 -20.51 -27.46 9.56
CA TYR A 786 -19.46 -26.99 10.47
C TYR A 786 -18.48 -26.11 9.71
N THR A 787 -18.50 -24.80 9.93
CA THR A 787 -17.73 -23.83 9.13
C THR A 787 -16.70 -23.06 9.95
N PHE A 788 -15.57 -22.72 9.34
CA PHE A 788 -14.42 -22.09 10.02
C PHE A 788 -13.96 -20.86 9.23
N GLY A 789 -14.00 -19.66 9.83
CA GLY A 789 -13.62 -18.44 9.10
C GLY A 789 -14.56 -18.09 7.94
N GLN A 790 -15.81 -18.54 7.98
CA GLN A 790 -16.79 -18.36 6.90
C GLN A 790 -17.18 -16.87 6.69
N PRO A 791 -17.15 -16.34 5.44
CA PRO A 791 -17.74 -15.06 5.06
C PRO A 791 -19.28 -15.13 4.93
N ARG A 792 -19.97 -13.98 4.95
CA ARG A 792 -21.44 -13.90 4.77
C ARG A 792 -21.86 -14.33 3.37
N VAL A 793 -23.01 -15.00 3.26
CA VAL A 793 -23.38 -15.78 2.06
C VAL A 793 -24.65 -15.30 1.36
N GLY A 794 -25.62 -14.75 2.09
CA GLY A 794 -26.86 -14.20 1.52
C GLY A 794 -27.49 -13.15 2.42
N ASP A 795 -28.64 -12.58 2.02
CA ASP A 795 -29.33 -11.52 2.76
C ASP A 795 -30.26 -12.01 3.88
N GLU A 796 -31.06 -11.10 4.47
CA GLU A 796 -31.98 -11.42 5.57
C GLU A 796 -33.11 -12.38 5.15
N GLU A 797 -33.46 -12.47 3.86
CA GLU A 797 -34.40 -13.49 3.36
C GLU A 797 -33.70 -14.85 3.27
N PHE A 798 -32.47 -14.90 2.73
CA PHE A 798 -31.66 -16.13 2.71
C PHE A 798 -31.38 -16.69 4.11
N LYS A 799 -31.10 -15.81 5.08
CA LYS A 799 -31.00 -16.18 6.50
C LYS A 799 -32.27 -16.89 7.00
N ARG A 800 -33.46 -16.31 6.77
CA ARG A 800 -34.74 -16.89 7.23
C ARG A 800 -35.06 -18.22 6.55
N PHE A 801 -34.76 -18.30 5.25
CA PHE A 801 -34.85 -19.55 4.49
C PHE A 801 -33.96 -20.63 5.12
N MET A 802 -32.70 -20.33 5.42
CA MET A 802 -31.78 -21.26 6.08
C MET A 802 -32.18 -21.61 7.52
N GLU A 803 -32.66 -20.65 8.31
CA GLU A 803 -33.17 -20.87 9.67
C GLU A 803 -34.40 -21.79 9.67
N SER A 804 -35.33 -21.63 8.71
CA SER A 804 -36.45 -22.54 8.53
C SER A 804 -36.01 -23.92 8.02
N LEU A 805 -35.05 -23.98 7.09
CA LEU A 805 -34.53 -25.24 6.57
C LEU A 805 -33.86 -26.10 7.67
N MET A 806 -33.10 -25.46 8.56
CA MET A 806 -32.53 -26.10 9.76
C MET A 806 -33.62 -26.65 10.68
N GLN A 807 -34.69 -25.89 10.93
CA GLN A 807 -35.81 -26.31 11.79
C GLN A 807 -36.60 -27.48 11.18
N ASN A 808 -36.88 -27.44 9.87
CA ASN A 808 -37.69 -28.44 9.17
C ASN A 808 -36.99 -29.81 9.04
N HIS A 809 -35.64 -29.83 8.98
CA HIS A 809 -34.85 -31.05 8.79
C HIS A 809 -33.98 -31.44 10.00
N GLY A 810 -33.93 -30.62 11.05
CA GLY A 810 -33.29 -30.94 12.34
C GLY A 810 -31.75 -30.95 12.36
N PHE A 811 -31.08 -30.42 11.34
CA PHE A 811 -29.61 -30.43 11.25
C PHE A 811 -28.95 -29.24 11.96
N LYS A 812 -27.73 -29.45 12.47
CA LYS A 812 -26.97 -28.44 13.21
C LYS A 812 -26.22 -27.49 12.25
N TYR A 813 -26.12 -26.21 12.61
CA TYR A 813 -25.29 -25.25 11.87
C TYR A 813 -24.39 -24.48 12.84
N LEU A 814 -23.09 -24.77 12.81
CA LEU A 814 -22.10 -24.23 13.73
C LEU A 814 -20.99 -23.48 12.98
N ARG A 815 -20.95 -22.16 13.16
CA ARG A 815 -19.97 -21.24 12.55
C ARG A 815 -18.93 -20.82 13.58
N PHE A 816 -17.69 -21.25 13.41
CA PHE A 816 -16.57 -20.90 14.29
C PHE A 816 -15.87 -19.63 13.79
N VAL A 817 -15.63 -18.69 14.71
CA VAL A 817 -14.98 -17.39 14.43
C VAL A 817 -13.81 -17.17 15.39
N TYR A 818 -12.61 -16.92 14.86
CA TYR A 818 -11.43 -16.57 15.66
C TYR A 818 -11.19 -15.05 15.68
N CYS A 819 -11.21 -14.49 16.88
CA CYS A 819 -10.78 -13.12 17.21
C CYS A 819 -11.17 -12.06 16.16
N ASN A 820 -10.19 -11.46 15.48
CA ASN A 820 -10.40 -10.36 14.55
C ASN A 820 -10.37 -10.78 13.07
N ASP A 821 -10.61 -12.07 12.78
CA ASP A 821 -10.68 -12.61 11.41
C ASP A 821 -11.48 -11.68 10.48
N VAL A 822 -10.79 -11.18 9.45
CA VAL A 822 -11.34 -10.21 8.50
C VAL A 822 -12.40 -10.86 7.58
N VAL A 823 -12.27 -12.15 7.27
CA VAL A 823 -13.11 -12.85 6.29
C VAL A 823 -14.52 -13.04 6.82
N THR A 824 -14.70 -13.39 8.10
CA THR A 824 -16.06 -13.54 8.68
C THR A 824 -16.84 -12.23 8.71
N ARG A 825 -16.15 -11.09 8.59
CA ARG A 825 -16.73 -9.74 8.62
C ARG A 825 -17.03 -9.20 7.23
N MET A 826 -16.86 -10.02 6.19
CA MET A 826 -17.08 -9.72 4.78
C MET A 826 -18.09 -10.70 4.15
N PRO A 827 -18.88 -10.30 3.13
CA PRO A 827 -19.25 -8.92 2.81
C PRO A 827 -19.89 -8.18 3.99
N ILE A 828 -19.99 -6.86 3.90
CA ILE A 828 -20.41 -5.97 5.00
C ILE A 828 -21.92 -6.14 5.30
N ASP A 829 -22.27 -6.30 6.59
CA ASP A 829 -23.65 -6.20 7.06
C ASP A 829 -24.03 -4.73 7.27
N ASP A 830 -24.58 -4.12 6.23
CA ASP A 830 -25.26 -2.82 6.30
C ASP A 830 -26.55 -2.80 5.47
N SER A 831 -27.30 -1.70 5.56
CA SER A 831 -28.57 -1.49 4.83
C SER A 831 -28.44 -1.39 3.31
N THR A 832 -27.21 -1.43 2.78
CA THR A 832 -26.91 -1.25 1.35
C THR A 832 -26.61 -2.58 0.65
N PHE A 833 -25.92 -3.49 1.34
CA PHE A 833 -25.58 -4.82 0.81
C PHE A 833 -26.33 -5.98 1.47
N LEU A 834 -27.02 -5.75 2.59
CA LEU A 834 -28.01 -6.64 3.23
C LEU A 834 -27.51 -8.02 3.70
N PHE A 835 -26.28 -8.43 3.39
CA PHE A 835 -25.72 -9.74 3.75
C PHE A 835 -25.74 -10.01 5.27
N LYS A 836 -26.09 -11.24 5.64
CA LYS A 836 -26.23 -11.73 7.02
C LYS A 836 -25.44 -13.02 7.26
N HIS A 837 -25.17 -13.27 8.54
CA HIS A 837 -24.90 -14.62 9.04
C HIS A 837 -26.19 -15.26 9.55
N PHE A 838 -26.17 -16.58 9.66
CA PHE A 838 -27.26 -17.41 10.19
C PHE A 838 -26.65 -18.61 10.96
N GLY A 839 -27.49 -19.31 11.72
CA GLY A 839 -27.06 -20.41 12.60
C GLY A 839 -26.23 -19.93 13.81
N THR A 840 -25.61 -20.88 14.51
CA THR A 840 -24.95 -20.59 15.81
C THR A 840 -23.51 -20.11 15.62
N CYS A 841 -23.20 -18.88 16.06
CA CYS A 841 -21.84 -18.35 16.04
C CYS A 841 -21.07 -18.71 17.31
N VAL A 842 -19.96 -19.45 17.15
CA VAL A 842 -19.08 -19.93 18.22
C VAL A 842 -17.78 -19.12 18.22
N TYR A 843 -17.86 -17.90 18.75
CA TYR A 843 -16.77 -16.93 18.76
C TYR A 843 -15.71 -17.28 19.82
N HIS A 844 -14.42 -17.21 19.46
CA HIS A 844 -13.29 -17.36 20.38
C HIS A 844 -12.36 -16.15 20.31
N ASN A 845 -11.89 -15.66 21.47
CA ASN A 845 -10.94 -14.55 21.52
C ASN A 845 -9.48 -15.00 21.26
N SER A 846 -8.55 -14.05 21.23
CA SER A 846 -7.11 -14.27 20.98
C SER A 846 -6.41 -15.18 22.02
N CYS A 847 -7.05 -15.45 23.16
CA CYS A 847 -6.61 -16.41 24.19
C CYS A 847 -7.32 -17.77 24.13
N TYR A 848 -8.15 -18.02 23.10
CA TYR A 848 -9.03 -19.20 22.95
C TYR A 848 -10.13 -19.34 24.02
N ASN A 849 -10.51 -18.25 24.70
CA ASN A 849 -11.73 -18.23 25.51
C ASN A 849 -12.93 -18.03 24.58
N GLY A 850 -13.81 -19.03 24.51
CA GLY A 850 -14.99 -19.02 23.64
C GLY A 850 -16.26 -18.44 24.28
N LYS A 851 -17.21 -18.04 23.44
CA LYS A 851 -18.60 -17.70 23.76
C LYS A 851 -19.52 -18.08 22.60
N ILE A 852 -20.72 -18.54 22.90
CA ILE A 852 -21.82 -18.60 21.92
C ILE A 852 -22.42 -17.19 21.82
N VAL A 853 -22.62 -16.70 20.60
CA VAL A 853 -23.15 -15.36 20.30
C VAL A 853 -24.08 -15.42 19.09
N ALA A 854 -24.95 -14.41 18.91
CA ALA A 854 -25.74 -14.28 17.70
C ALA A 854 -24.90 -13.77 16.49
N GLU A 855 -23.93 -12.90 16.77
CA GLU A 855 -23.04 -12.26 15.78
C GLU A 855 -21.70 -11.93 16.45
N GLU A 856 -20.59 -11.97 15.71
CA GLU A 856 -19.25 -11.70 16.24
C GLU A 856 -19.04 -10.23 16.70
N PRO A 857 -18.17 -10.00 17.71
CA PRO A 857 -17.76 -8.67 18.11
C PRO A 857 -17.18 -7.86 16.94
N HIS A 858 -17.63 -6.62 16.79
CA HIS A 858 -17.31 -5.75 15.64
C HIS A 858 -17.63 -6.42 14.30
N LYS A 859 -18.91 -6.78 14.08
CA LYS A 859 -19.43 -7.46 12.88
C LYS A 859 -18.94 -6.93 11.52
N ASN A 860 -18.65 -5.63 11.44
CA ASN A 860 -18.08 -5.00 10.26
C ASN A 860 -16.63 -4.55 10.56
N TYR A 861 -15.69 -4.99 9.72
CA TYR A 861 -14.26 -4.71 9.89
C TYR A 861 -13.89 -3.22 9.78
N ILE A 862 -14.69 -2.41 9.07
CA ILE A 862 -14.45 -0.98 8.85
C ILE A 862 -15.02 -0.15 10.02
N SER A 863 -14.52 -0.38 11.24
CA SER A 863 -14.83 0.41 12.43
C SER A 863 -13.57 1.07 13.01
N VAL A 864 -13.57 2.40 13.07
CA VAL A 864 -12.43 3.22 13.54
C VAL A 864 -12.14 2.96 15.02
N PHE A 865 -13.16 2.96 15.87
CA PHE A 865 -13.02 2.65 17.30
C PHE A 865 -12.50 1.23 17.57
N ALA A 866 -12.72 0.29 16.64
CA ALA A 866 -12.17 -1.06 16.72
C ALA A 866 -10.73 -1.19 16.19
N ALA A 867 -10.09 -0.12 15.69
CA ALA A 867 -8.73 -0.20 15.14
C ALA A 867 -7.69 -0.53 16.23
N ILE A 868 -7.64 0.25 17.32
CA ILE A 868 -6.65 0.08 18.39
C ILE A 868 -6.74 -1.32 19.04
N PRO A 869 -7.94 -1.84 19.42
CA PRO A 869 -8.06 -3.22 19.92
C PRO A 869 -7.61 -4.29 18.92
N ARG A 870 -7.71 -4.05 17.60
CA ARG A 870 -7.23 -5.00 16.59
C ARG A 870 -5.70 -5.03 16.50
N PHE A 871 -5.04 -3.87 16.45
CA PHE A 871 -3.56 -3.80 16.50
C PHE A 871 -3.01 -4.45 17.78
N LEU A 872 -3.63 -4.19 18.94
CA LEU A 872 -3.24 -4.82 20.21
C LEU A 872 -3.44 -6.35 20.19
N ASN A 873 -4.50 -6.86 19.57
CA ASN A 873 -4.69 -8.31 19.39
C ASN A 873 -3.69 -8.92 18.40
N ALA A 874 -3.37 -8.27 17.28
CA ALA A 874 -2.36 -8.76 16.33
C ALA A 874 -0.96 -8.83 16.96
N LEU A 875 -0.60 -7.81 17.75
CA LEU A 875 0.62 -7.81 18.55
C LEU A 875 0.60 -8.92 19.62
N TRP A 876 -0.53 -9.12 20.29
CA TRP A 876 -0.70 -10.21 21.26
C TRP A 876 -0.65 -11.60 20.61
N GLU A 877 -1.19 -11.80 19.42
CA GLU A 877 -1.06 -13.06 18.67
C GLU A 877 0.40 -13.36 18.32
N LEU A 878 1.15 -12.35 17.86
CA LEU A 878 2.58 -12.49 17.59
C LEU A 878 3.37 -12.85 18.86
N VAL A 879 3.10 -12.18 19.99
CA VAL A 879 3.71 -12.53 21.30
C VAL A 879 3.28 -13.91 21.79
N ARG A 880 2.00 -14.27 21.60
CA ARG A 880 1.43 -15.58 21.96
C ARG A 880 2.12 -16.73 21.22
N SER A 881 2.55 -16.54 19.98
CA SER A 881 3.23 -17.59 19.18
C SER A 881 4.46 -18.19 19.88
N PHE A 882 5.20 -17.37 20.65
CA PHE A 882 6.37 -17.79 21.41
C PHE A 882 6.03 -18.35 22.81
N ILE A 883 4.95 -17.86 23.43
CA ILE A 883 4.55 -18.22 24.80
C ILE A 883 3.72 -19.51 24.85
N LEU A 884 2.81 -19.70 23.89
CA LEU A 884 1.86 -20.82 23.87
C LEU A 884 2.54 -22.21 23.93
N PRO A 885 3.64 -22.48 23.23
CA PRO A 885 4.28 -23.80 23.24
C PRO A 885 4.87 -24.14 24.63
N CYS A 886 5.39 -23.12 25.32
CA CYS A 886 5.92 -23.24 26.68
C CYS A 886 4.82 -23.48 27.73
N ARG A 887 3.55 -23.14 27.42
CA ARG A 887 2.41 -23.28 28.34
C ARG A 887 1.47 -24.45 28.03
N LYS A 888 1.50 -24.98 26.80
CA LYS A 888 0.56 -26.03 26.34
C LYS A 888 1.25 -27.23 25.66
N GLY A 889 2.56 -27.19 25.45
CA GLY A 889 3.33 -28.27 24.83
C GLY A 889 3.71 -27.98 23.37
N LEU A 890 4.61 -28.80 22.83
CA LEU A 890 5.22 -28.60 21.51
C LEU A 890 4.21 -28.70 20.35
N ASP A 891 3.08 -29.38 20.54
CA ASP A 891 1.98 -29.49 19.57
C ASP A 891 1.23 -28.16 19.33
N TYR A 892 1.59 -27.11 20.06
CA TYR A 892 1.12 -25.73 19.85
C TYR A 892 2.22 -24.81 19.32
N LYS A 893 3.38 -25.36 18.93
CA LYS A 893 4.45 -24.61 18.28
C LYS A 893 4.02 -24.15 16.89
N GLU A 894 3.96 -22.83 16.72
CA GLU A 894 3.71 -22.21 15.44
C GLU A 894 4.95 -22.32 14.53
N SER A 895 4.72 -22.49 13.23
CA SER A 895 5.81 -22.53 12.25
C SER A 895 6.46 -21.15 12.07
N TRP A 896 7.71 -21.10 11.63
CA TRP A 896 8.34 -19.83 11.24
C TRP A 896 7.56 -19.10 10.14
N LEU A 897 6.84 -19.83 9.27
CA LEU A 897 5.97 -19.24 8.26
C LEU A 897 4.74 -18.57 8.90
N LEU A 898 4.10 -19.22 9.89
CA LEU A 898 2.99 -18.62 10.63
C LEU A 898 3.45 -17.41 11.46
N ILE A 899 4.64 -17.45 12.07
CA ILE A 899 5.21 -16.30 12.79
C ILE A 899 5.43 -15.11 11.83
N LEU A 900 5.90 -15.35 10.60
CA LEU A 900 6.00 -14.31 9.58
C LEU A 900 4.63 -13.78 9.13
N VAL A 901 3.61 -14.64 9.00
CA VAL A 901 2.22 -14.23 8.73
C VAL A 901 1.64 -13.40 9.88
N ARG A 902 1.94 -13.70 11.14
CA ARG A 902 1.56 -12.86 12.29
C ARG A 902 2.27 -11.52 12.31
N TRP A 903 3.55 -11.48 11.91
CA TRP A 903 4.29 -10.21 11.75
C TRP A 903 3.68 -9.35 10.64
N TYR A 904 3.33 -9.93 9.49
CA TYR A 904 2.59 -9.23 8.43
C TYR A 904 1.18 -8.82 8.89
N GLY A 905 0.55 -9.61 9.76
CA GLY A 905 -0.71 -9.28 10.44
C GLY A 905 -0.67 -8.01 11.29
N LEU A 906 0.50 -7.46 11.62
CA LEU A 906 0.61 -6.13 12.21
C LEU A 906 0.27 -5.01 11.23
N ILE A 907 0.41 -5.24 9.92
CA ILE A 907 0.06 -4.29 8.85
C ILE A 907 -1.44 -4.35 8.54
N LEU A 908 -2.03 -5.55 8.56
CA LEU A 908 -3.47 -5.79 8.36
C LEU A 908 -4.07 -6.61 9.53
N PRO A 909 -4.38 -5.96 10.67
CA PRO A 909 -4.83 -6.62 11.91
C PRO A 909 -6.13 -7.42 11.77
N GLY A 910 -5.99 -8.75 11.73
CA GLY A 910 -7.09 -9.69 11.51
C GLY A 910 -6.86 -10.66 10.36
N LEU A 911 -5.90 -10.37 9.46
CA LEU A 911 -5.48 -11.33 8.43
C LEU A 911 -4.72 -12.53 9.04
N SER A 912 -3.93 -12.29 10.09
CA SER A 912 -3.24 -13.33 10.88
C SER A 912 -4.17 -14.26 11.66
N ALA A 913 -5.41 -13.82 11.92
CA ALA A 913 -6.43 -14.60 12.61
C ALA A 913 -7.13 -15.59 11.65
N HIS A 914 -7.08 -15.36 10.34
CA HIS A 914 -7.68 -16.22 9.32
C HIS A 914 -6.78 -17.41 8.95
N THR A 915 -6.31 -18.17 9.95
CA THR A 915 -5.44 -19.34 9.71
C THR A 915 -6.05 -20.63 10.28
N PRO A 916 -5.99 -21.75 9.54
CA PRO A 916 -6.47 -23.04 10.05
C PRO A 916 -5.77 -23.49 11.35
N GLN A 917 -4.55 -23.01 11.65
CA GLN A 917 -3.89 -23.29 12.93
C GLN A 917 -4.73 -22.79 14.11
N ASP A 918 -5.23 -21.56 14.05
CA ASP A 918 -6.01 -20.96 15.13
C ASP A 918 -7.40 -21.63 15.25
N TYR A 919 -7.99 -22.07 14.14
CA TYR A 919 -9.23 -22.86 14.14
C TYR A 919 -9.05 -24.29 14.69
N VAL A 920 -7.95 -24.98 14.38
CA VAL A 920 -7.58 -26.26 15.04
C VAL A 920 -7.28 -26.04 16.53
N ASN A 921 -6.70 -24.90 16.90
CA ASN A 921 -6.47 -24.56 18.30
C ASN A 921 -7.77 -24.24 19.04
N ILE A 922 -8.81 -23.69 18.41
CA ILE A 922 -10.15 -23.53 18.99
C ILE A 922 -10.72 -24.88 19.46
N THR A 923 -10.68 -25.91 18.61
CA THR A 923 -11.30 -27.21 18.97
C THR A 923 -10.49 -27.98 20.02
N ARG A 924 -9.17 -27.76 20.11
CA ARG A 924 -8.29 -28.38 21.12
C ARG A 924 -8.20 -27.62 22.45
N LEU A 925 -8.16 -26.28 22.43
CA LEU A 925 -7.97 -25.44 23.63
C LEU A 925 -9.27 -24.82 24.16
N GLY A 926 -10.35 -24.79 23.37
CA GLY A 926 -11.62 -24.17 23.75
C GLY A 926 -12.27 -24.85 24.96
N PRO A 927 -12.94 -24.09 25.86
CA PRO A 927 -13.62 -24.65 27.04
C PRO A 927 -14.68 -25.70 26.69
N GLU A 928 -14.65 -26.84 27.40
CA GLU A 928 -15.54 -27.98 27.12
C GLU A 928 -17.01 -27.68 27.40
N THR A 929 -17.28 -26.82 28.39
CA THR A 929 -18.61 -26.29 28.70
C THR A 929 -19.26 -25.52 27.56
N ILE A 930 -18.53 -25.17 26.48
CA ILE A 930 -19.11 -24.61 25.26
C ILE A 930 -19.60 -25.74 24.35
N PHE A 931 -18.78 -26.76 24.13
CA PHE A 931 -19.11 -27.87 23.23
C PHE A 931 -20.27 -28.71 23.76
N HIS A 932 -20.36 -28.92 25.08
CA HIS A 932 -21.54 -29.57 25.69
C HIS A 932 -22.83 -28.78 25.43
N ARG A 933 -22.82 -27.44 25.58
CA ARG A 933 -23.94 -26.55 25.23
C ARG A 933 -24.24 -26.44 23.72
N LEU A 934 -23.44 -27.07 22.86
CA LEU A 934 -23.71 -27.22 21.42
C LEU A 934 -24.25 -28.62 21.07
N GLN A 935 -24.27 -29.55 22.03
CA GLN A 935 -25.02 -30.81 21.92
C GLN A 935 -26.42 -30.70 22.56
N ASP A 936 -26.51 -30.08 23.73
CA ASP A 936 -27.76 -29.86 24.46
C ASP A 936 -27.98 -28.34 24.72
N PRO A 937 -28.91 -27.70 23.98
CA PRO A 937 -29.29 -26.30 24.21
C PRO A 937 -30.25 -26.09 25.38
N GLU A 938 -30.91 -27.13 25.90
CA GLU A 938 -31.98 -27.04 26.90
C GLU A 938 -31.48 -27.26 28.34
N SER A 939 -30.30 -27.87 28.53
CA SER A 939 -29.69 -28.19 29.84
C SER A 939 -29.16 -26.98 30.64
N GLY A 940 -29.89 -25.86 30.62
CA GLY A 940 -29.48 -24.52 31.07
C GLY A 940 -29.01 -24.42 32.52
N THR A 941 -27.73 -24.74 32.75
CA THR A 941 -27.02 -24.69 34.02
C THR A 941 -25.75 -23.84 33.89
N LEU A 942 -25.41 -23.12 34.96
CA LEU A 942 -24.37 -22.08 35.03
C LEU A 942 -23.12 -22.57 35.78
#